data_AF-A0A8H5DK30-F1
#
_entry.id   AF-A0A8H5DK30-F1
#
_cell.length_a   1.000
_cell.length_b   1.000
_cell.length_c   1.000
_cell.angle_alpha   90.00
_cell.angle_beta   90.00
_cell.angle_gamma   90.00
#
_symmetry.space_group_name_H-M   'P 1'
#
loop_
_entity.id
_entity.type
_entity.pdbx_description
1 polymer ?
#
loop_
_entity_poly.entity_id
_entity_poly.type
_entity_poly.pdbx_seq_one_letter_code
_entity_poly.pdbx_strand_id
1 'polypeptide(L)'
;MAADPAADDEPSYIDYETFLDPDFSPASFANTLVVSTNNPNDTPLDLSTPLSRVLFDAQEIDSHIDALTTRSAVPLLNYTQQQTRASKNIIGELDGQIQSLNDSYRQLEKEVIDKHAEADEVRLVALRLWETLKLGRSVGRCLQLGRQLEVQHSELDNDGGKEDHRALVRCAYTILSLREVLDRKAPGEEGFGLNRVDAVKSLQDTVITPIDRSVRERAERIVREFSVQSTSTFAQVEEIKSRTASALTTLYLLSPSLGFKPEKWVPRLMLQSLETYIRSALTASITALSRSLGQLPTLEKALSDVMAKCQNVVSLEAVLETARSPNHPLLPATNQPTQSNLLQFLLTHLETGSLASFFWRTMASSLATRVQDIVNRGGVVARTLRTNKNTVGDAIRQAVVRGSQLHSALVGSKGRTKAEANWDREDSSDPRIEKHLVSKTRHRLSCLSPITTSANHFTDWVIMAPNQGLVHPKEYDIKDSNVELIGSDIDHQVKYNSALTEPAWNDGQVGVEPGLHIWRIEQFEVVPWPKEKHGQFYDGDSFIILYSDKISSDDGTETLVHDIFFWLGKHTSQDEAGTAAYKTVELDEFLKGSATQHREIQEAPSDDFLALFPRISIRVGGAKSGFRHVEEEEPQETPTLLRVFKNPASGVNGVVVHEVEPSWTSLDDTDVFVLDVGGKTWVWQGKDCSPMEKAKAAQIVHDMSIAKHSEVEVVSQTDSRSRRIVDLLGGDDETPRDGFHSPRPFAQHHSDQTCKKLFRLSDSSGELSFGLVKEAERILQEDLDSSDVFLLDDGGRTIWVWQGSGSSAAERKNWFKVAQAYMRHLQTESGREEAYLTPVAKVVEGGESRAFARALAG
;
A
#
# COMPACT_ATOMS: atom_id res chain seq x y z
N MET A 1 -48.43 71.10 -9.48
CA MET A 1 -49.21 71.67 -10.59
C MET A 1 -48.78 70.91 -11.83
N ALA A 2 -49.58 69.93 -12.23
CA ALA A 2 -49.32 69.12 -13.42
C ALA A 2 -49.54 70.01 -14.64
N ALA A 3 -48.49 70.25 -15.42
CA ALA A 3 -48.62 70.78 -16.77
C ALA A 3 -49.13 69.64 -17.65
N ASP A 4 -50.25 69.87 -18.33
CA ASP A 4 -50.77 69.02 -19.39
C ASP A 4 -49.65 68.69 -20.39
N PRO A 5 -49.40 67.41 -20.73
CA PRO A 5 -48.45 67.04 -21.79
C PRO A 5 -49.05 67.20 -23.20
N ALA A 6 -50.28 67.69 -23.32
CA ALA A 6 -51.04 67.74 -24.58
C ALA A 6 -50.96 69.09 -25.31
N ALA A 7 -49.85 69.83 -25.19
CA ALA A 7 -49.66 71.09 -25.89
C ALA A 7 -48.41 71.03 -26.78
N ASP A 8 -48.69 70.98 -28.09
CA ASP A 8 -47.79 71.03 -29.25
C ASP A 8 -47.22 69.69 -29.75
N ASP A 9 -48.10 68.77 -30.17
CA ASP A 9 -47.76 67.94 -31.34
C ASP A 9 -48.08 68.77 -32.59
N GLU A 10 -47.22 69.74 -32.91
CA GLU A 10 -47.07 70.09 -34.31
C GLU A 10 -46.58 68.81 -35.02
N PRO A 11 -47.25 68.33 -36.08
CA PRO A 11 -46.78 67.15 -36.79
C PRO A 11 -45.40 67.46 -37.35
N SER A 12 -44.37 66.96 -36.68
CA SER A 12 -43.00 67.05 -37.19
C SER A 12 -42.97 66.32 -38.53
N TYR A 13 -42.38 66.96 -39.53
CA TYR A 13 -42.17 66.34 -40.83
C TYR A 13 -41.15 65.19 -40.76
N ILE A 14 -40.42 65.09 -39.65
CA ILE A 14 -39.46 64.03 -39.38
C ILE A 14 -40.18 62.80 -38.82
N ASP A 15 -40.00 61.68 -39.51
CA ASP A 15 -40.54 60.39 -39.09
C ASP A 15 -39.66 59.76 -37.99
N TYR A 16 -39.89 60.19 -36.75
CA TYR A 16 -39.17 59.68 -35.57
C TYR A 16 -39.42 58.19 -35.30
N GLU A 17 -40.55 57.62 -35.73
CA GLU A 17 -40.83 56.19 -35.56
C GLU A 17 -39.85 55.35 -36.35
N THR A 18 -39.54 55.75 -37.59
CA THR A 18 -38.54 55.08 -38.43
C THR A 18 -37.13 55.15 -37.81
N PHE A 19 -36.75 56.25 -37.15
CA PHE A 19 -35.41 56.41 -36.56
C PHE A 19 -35.21 55.74 -35.20
N LEU A 20 -36.30 55.52 -34.45
CA LEU A 20 -36.28 54.89 -33.12
C LEU A 20 -36.55 53.38 -33.17
N ASP A 21 -36.84 52.83 -34.36
CA ASP A 21 -37.05 51.40 -34.56
C ASP A 21 -35.76 50.60 -34.28
N PRO A 22 -35.80 49.54 -33.43
CA PRO A 22 -34.64 48.69 -33.16
C PRO A 22 -34.05 48.00 -34.41
N ASP A 23 -34.82 47.89 -35.50
CA ASP A 23 -34.38 47.31 -36.79
C ASP A 23 -33.89 48.38 -37.80
N PHE A 24 -33.78 49.65 -37.39
CA PHE A 24 -33.34 50.74 -38.27
C PHE A 24 -31.92 50.51 -38.82
N SER A 25 -31.80 50.50 -40.16
CA SER A 25 -30.51 50.39 -40.86
C SER A 25 -30.20 51.66 -41.65
N PRO A 26 -29.13 52.41 -41.30
CA PRO A 26 -28.74 53.63 -42.01
C PRO A 26 -28.46 53.41 -43.50
N ALA A 27 -27.89 52.25 -43.86
CA ALA A 27 -27.56 51.91 -45.24
C ALA A 27 -28.83 51.64 -46.09
N SER A 28 -29.82 50.97 -45.51
CA SER A 28 -31.11 50.70 -46.17
C SER A 28 -31.91 52.00 -46.36
N PHE A 29 -31.93 52.85 -45.33
CA PHE A 29 -32.58 54.16 -45.38
C PHE A 29 -31.93 55.07 -46.43
N ALA A 30 -30.60 55.18 -46.43
CA ALA A 30 -29.86 55.97 -47.42
C ALA A 30 -30.10 55.47 -48.85
N ASN A 31 -30.11 54.15 -49.07
CA ASN A 31 -30.40 53.56 -50.38
C ASN A 31 -31.83 53.88 -50.84
N THR A 32 -32.81 53.75 -49.95
CA THR A 32 -34.21 54.09 -50.23
C THR A 32 -34.36 55.57 -50.61
N LEU A 33 -33.64 56.45 -49.92
CA LEU A 33 -33.64 57.89 -50.20
C LEU A 33 -33.06 58.20 -51.58
N VAL A 34 -31.90 57.61 -51.92
CA VAL A 34 -31.24 57.79 -53.23
C VAL A 34 -32.10 57.29 -54.37
N VAL A 35 -32.78 56.14 -54.21
CA VAL A 35 -33.70 55.57 -55.20
C VAL A 35 -34.97 56.42 -55.33
N SER A 36 -35.45 57.04 -54.25
CA SER A 36 -36.65 57.90 -54.27
C SER A 36 -36.43 59.25 -54.93
N THR A 37 -35.19 59.79 -54.89
CA THR A 37 -34.86 61.12 -55.43
C THR A 37 -34.32 61.10 -56.85
N ASN A 38 -34.01 59.93 -57.42
CA ASN A 38 -33.39 59.79 -58.74
C ASN A 38 -34.23 58.91 -59.68
N ASN A 39 -34.22 59.22 -60.98
CA ASN A 39 -34.80 58.34 -62.00
C ASN A 39 -33.74 57.29 -62.45
N PRO A 40 -34.09 56.02 -62.69
CA PRO A 40 -33.14 54.99 -63.17
C PRO A 40 -32.45 55.33 -64.50
N ASN A 41 -32.89 56.35 -65.23
CA ASN A 41 -32.26 56.82 -66.47
C ASN A 41 -31.39 58.08 -66.30
N ASP A 42 -31.25 58.62 -65.09
CA ASP A 42 -30.42 59.80 -64.83
C ASP A 42 -28.93 59.41 -64.80
N THR A 43 -28.15 59.95 -65.74
CA THR A 43 -26.69 59.85 -65.74
C THR A 43 -26.07 61.24 -65.93
N PRO A 44 -25.32 61.78 -64.95
CA PRO A 44 -24.93 61.15 -63.67
C PRO A 44 -26.06 61.17 -62.62
N LEU A 45 -25.97 60.24 -61.66
CA LEU A 45 -26.85 60.13 -60.49
C LEU A 45 -26.72 61.37 -59.58
N ASP A 46 -27.84 61.96 -59.17
CA ASP A 46 -27.86 63.10 -58.25
C ASP A 46 -27.83 62.66 -56.78
N LEU A 47 -26.68 62.86 -56.13
CA LEU A 47 -26.50 62.63 -54.70
C LEU A 47 -26.68 63.90 -53.85
N SER A 48 -26.77 65.07 -54.49
CA SER A 48 -26.85 66.34 -53.77
C SER A 48 -28.21 66.55 -53.11
N THR A 49 -29.29 66.15 -53.79
CA THR A 49 -30.66 66.22 -53.28
C THR A 49 -30.91 65.31 -52.06
N PRO A 50 -30.59 63.99 -52.08
CA PRO A 50 -30.79 63.13 -50.91
C PRO A 50 -29.89 63.53 -49.73
N LEU A 51 -28.64 63.96 -50.00
CA LEU A 51 -27.74 64.45 -48.95
C LEU A 51 -28.29 65.71 -48.27
N SER A 52 -28.81 66.66 -49.06
CA SER A 52 -29.38 67.91 -48.52
C SER A 52 -30.60 67.65 -47.64
N ARG A 53 -31.41 66.63 -47.97
CA ARG A 53 -32.55 66.21 -47.16
C ARG A 53 -32.13 65.64 -45.81
N VAL A 54 -31.16 64.72 -45.78
CA VAL A 54 -30.63 64.16 -44.52
C VAL A 54 -30.01 65.24 -43.63
N LEU A 55 -29.27 66.19 -44.23
CA LEU A 55 -28.68 67.30 -43.48
C LEU A 55 -29.74 68.23 -42.89
N PHE A 56 -30.85 68.46 -43.59
CA PHE A 56 -31.97 69.24 -43.09
C PHE A 56 -32.66 68.52 -41.92
N ASP A 57 -32.96 67.22 -42.09
CA ASP A 57 -33.57 66.39 -41.05
C ASP A 57 -32.68 66.36 -39.78
N ALA A 58 -31.36 66.20 -39.94
CA ALA A 58 -30.42 66.21 -38.82
C ALA A 58 -30.39 67.57 -38.09
N GLN A 59 -30.36 68.69 -38.83
CA GLN A 59 -30.41 70.03 -38.25
C GLN A 59 -31.70 70.30 -37.48
N GLU A 60 -32.83 69.80 -37.99
CA GLU A 60 -34.12 69.95 -37.34
C GLU A 60 -34.23 69.07 -36.09
N ILE A 61 -33.67 67.85 -36.09
CA ILE A 61 -33.52 67.02 -34.88
C ILE A 61 -32.68 67.74 -33.83
N ASP A 62 -31.51 68.27 -34.19
CA ASP A 62 -30.64 68.99 -33.26
C ASP A 62 -31.34 70.21 -32.67
N SER A 63 -32.03 70.99 -33.51
CA SER A 63 -32.81 72.14 -33.05
C SER A 63 -33.95 71.74 -32.13
N HIS A 64 -34.60 70.60 -32.38
CA HIS A 64 -35.69 70.10 -31.55
C HIS A 64 -35.17 69.57 -30.21
N ILE A 65 -34.04 68.87 -30.19
CA ILE A 65 -33.36 68.45 -28.97
C ILE A 65 -32.95 69.68 -28.15
N ASP A 66 -32.35 70.70 -28.76
CA ASP A 66 -31.96 71.93 -28.07
C ASP A 66 -33.17 72.67 -27.50
N ALA A 67 -34.27 72.76 -28.26
CA ALA A 67 -35.52 73.36 -27.79
C ALA A 67 -36.15 72.58 -26.63
N LEU A 68 -36.22 71.25 -26.73
CA LEU A 68 -36.77 70.39 -25.69
C LEU A 68 -35.91 70.42 -24.43
N THR A 69 -34.60 70.27 -24.56
CA THR A 69 -33.67 70.31 -23.43
C THR A 69 -33.66 71.68 -22.77
N THR A 70 -33.75 72.78 -23.53
CA THR A 70 -33.85 74.14 -22.97
C THR A 70 -35.20 74.37 -22.29
N ARG A 71 -36.31 73.95 -22.90
CA ARG A 71 -37.67 74.09 -22.34
C ARG A 71 -37.88 73.23 -21.08
N SER A 72 -37.22 72.08 -21.00
CA SER A 72 -37.36 71.11 -19.90
C SER A 72 -36.11 70.97 -19.02
N ALA A 73 -35.16 71.91 -19.10
CA ALA A 73 -33.90 71.88 -18.36
C ALA A 73 -34.09 71.72 -16.85
N VAL A 74 -35.03 72.48 -16.27
CA VAL A 74 -35.29 72.47 -14.82
C VAL A 74 -35.88 71.13 -14.34
N PRO A 75 -36.92 70.56 -14.99
CA PRO A 75 -37.38 69.19 -14.72
C PRO A 75 -36.28 68.13 -14.80
N LEU A 76 -35.44 68.15 -15.85
CA LEU A 76 -34.35 67.17 -16.04
C LEU A 76 -33.28 67.27 -14.94
N LEU A 77 -32.89 68.50 -14.57
CA LEU A 77 -31.95 68.74 -13.47
C LEU A 77 -32.54 68.32 -12.11
N ASN A 78 -33.83 68.53 -11.88
CA ASN A 78 -34.48 68.07 -10.65
C ASN A 78 -34.59 66.55 -10.59
N TYR A 79 -34.94 65.89 -11.70
CA TYR A 79 -35.02 64.44 -11.78
C TYR A 79 -33.65 63.80 -11.49
N THR A 80 -32.60 64.25 -12.19
CA THR A 80 -31.23 63.77 -11.99
C THR A 80 -30.72 64.05 -10.57
N GLN A 81 -31.02 65.22 -9.99
CA GLN A 81 -30.67 65.53 -8.60
C GLN A 81 -31.39 64.61 -7.60
N GLN A 82 -32.68 64.33 -7.79
CA GLN A 82 -33.45 63.43 -6.93
C GLN A 82 -32.94 62.00 -7.02
N GLN A 83 -32.68 61.51 -8.24
CA GLN A 83 -32.12 60.18 -8.45
C GLN A 83 -30.73 60.04 -7.81
N THR A 84 -29.87 61.04 -7.99
CA THR A 84 -28.53 61.07 -7.35
C THR A 84 -28.62 61.06 -5.83
N ARG A 85 -29.56 61.81 -5.23
CA ARG A 85 -29.79 61.81 -3.77
C ARG A 85 -30.30 60.46 -3.27
N ALA A 86 -31.25 59.85 -3.97
CA ALA A 86 -31.78 58.54 -3.61
C ALA A 86 -30.67 57.47 -3.63
N SER A 87 -29.85 57.42 -4.70
CA SER A 87 -28.72 56.50 -4.79
C SER A 87 -27.71 56.70 -3.67
N LYS A 88 -27.38 57.96 -3.31
CA LYS A 88 -26.47 58.25 -2.19
C LYS A 88 -26.99 57.77 -0.84
N ASN A 89 -28.29 57.92 -0.59
CA ASN A 89 -28.90 57.44 0.65
C ASN A 89 -28.86 55.91 0.74
N ILE A 90 -29.15 55.22 -0.38
CA ILE A 90 -29.10 53.75 -0.44
C ILE A 90 -27.68 53.25 -0.17
N ILE A 91 -26.67 53.86 -0.80
CA ILE A 91 -25.25 53.49 -0.59
C ILE A 91 -24.87 53.71 0.87
N GLY A 92 -25.27 54.83 1.48
CA GLY A 92 -24.95 55.10 2.89
C GLY A 92 -25.54 54.07 3.86
N GLU A 93 -26.77 53.61 3.62
CA GLU A 93 -27.38 52.52 4.41
C GLU A 93 -26.69 51.18 4.16
N LEU A 94 -26.35 50.88 2.91
CA LEU A 94 -25.66 49.64 2.54
C LEU A 94 -24.26 49.56 3.16
N ASP A 95 -23.49 50.65 3.10
CA ASP A 95 -22.16 50.75 3.71
C ASP A 95 -22.24 50.50 5.23
N GLY A 96 -23.25 51.05 5.91
CA GLY A 96 -23.46 50.81 7.34
C GLY A 96 -23.72 49.33 7.67
N GLN A 97 -24.52 48.65 6.86
CA GLN A 97 -24.80 47.22 7.03
C GLN A 97 -23.57 46.35 6.71
N ILE A 98 -22.83 46.67 5.65
CA ILE A 98 -21.58 45.99 5.28
C ILE A 98 -20.55 46.12 6.39
N GLN A 99 -20.41 47.31 6.97
CA GLN A 99 -19.49 47.56 8.09
C GLN A 99 -19.85 46.68 9.30
N SER A 100 -21.13 46.65 9.69
CA SER A 100 -21.61 45.83 10.81
C SER A 100 -21.40 44.33 10.58
N LEU A 101 -21.58 43.87 9.34
CA LEU A 101 -21.37 42.48 8.96
C LEU A 101 -19.88 42.12 9.03
N ASN A 102 -19.01 42.98 8.50
CA ASN A 102 -17.56 42.80 8.56
C ASN A 102 -17.03 42.75 9.99
N ASP A 103 -17.54 43.61 10.88
CA ASP A 103 -17.15 43.59 12.29
C ASP A 103 -17.62 42.32 13.00
N SER A 104 -18.80 41.82 12.64
CA SER A 104 -19.31 40.52 13.14
C SER A 104 -18.44 39.35 12.66
N TYR A 105 -18.01 39.35 11.40
CA TYR A 105 -17.10 38.36 10.85
C TYR A 105 -15.73 38.39 11.54
N ARG A 106 -15.15 39.57 11.75
CA ARG A 106 -13.89 39.73 12.51
C ARG A 106 -14.01 39.21 13.94
N GLN A 107 -15.16 39.41 14.58
CA GLN A 107 -15.40 38.87 15.91
C GLN A 107 -15.48 37.34 15.88
N LEU A 108 -16.17 36.75 14.89
CA LEU A 108 -16.26 35.30 14.71
C LEU A 108 -14.88 34.68 14.43
N GLU A 109 -14.09 35.28 13.56
CA GLU A 109 -12.72 34.88 13.24
C GLU A 109 -11.88 34.79 14.51
N LYS A 110 -11.89 35.86 15.31
CA LYS A 110 -11.12 35.93 16.55
C LYS A 110 -11.63 34.99 17.65
N GLU A 111 -12.94 34.88 17.84
CA GLU A 111 -13.49 34.11 18.96
C GLU A 111 -13.60 32.62 18.68
N VAL A 112 -13.74 32.22 17.41
CA VAL A 112 -13.96 30.83 17.03
C VAL A 112 -12.75 30.27 16.30
N ILE A 113 -12.30 30.91 15.22
CA ILE A 113 -11.27 30.34 14.34
C ILE A 113 -9.91 30.35 15.06
N ASP A 114 -9.48 31.51 15.55
CA ASP A 114 -8.17 31.64 16.21
C ASP A 114 -8.10 30.79 17.49
N LYS A 115 -9.14 30.81 18.32
CA LYS A 115 -9.19 30.00 19.54
C LYS A 115 -9.25 28.50 19.26
N HIS A 116 -9.91 28.09 18.18
CA HIS A 116 -9.92 26.68 17.77
C HIS A 116 -8.53 26.24 17.33
N ALA A 117 -7.82 27.07 16.56
CA ALA A 117 -6.44 26.80 16.15
C ALA A 117 -5.51 26.65 17.37
N GLU A 118 -5.57 27.57 18.34
CA GLU A 118 -4.81 27.47 19.60
C GLU A 118 -5.18 26.18 20.38
N ALA A 119 -6.46 25.84 20.46
CA ALA A 119 -6.92 24.63 21.15
C ALA A 119 -6.43 23.34 20.46
N ASP A 120 -6.37 23.33 19.13
CA ASP A 120 -5.87 22.18 18.37
C ASP A 120 -4.35 22.00 18.55
N GLU A 121 -3.58 23.08 18.63
CA GLU A 121 -2.16 23.00 19.01
C GLU A 121 -1.98 22.36 20.39
N VAL A 122 -2.75 22.81 21.39
CA VAL A 122 -2.71 22.24 22.75
C VAL A 122 -3.13 20.77 22.73
N ARG A 123 -4.16 20.41 21.96
CA ARG A 123 -4.60 19.01 21.79
C ARG A 123 -3.50 18.14 21.22
N LEU A 124 -2.80 18.59 20.18
CA LEU A 124 -1.68 17.88 19.58
C LEU A 124 -0.52 17.69 20.56
N VAL A 125 -0.18 18.73 21.32
CA VAL A 125 0.86 18.64 22.37
C VAL A 125 0.44 17.64 23.46
N ALA A 126 -0.80 17.69 23.93
CA ALA A 126 -1.31 16.77 24.95
C ALA A 126 -1.31 15.30 24.47
N LEU A 127 -1.68 15.04 23.21
CA LEU A 127 -1.62 13.72 22.61
C LEU A 127 -0.19 13.19 22.55
N ARG A 128 0.77 14.00 22.09
CA ARG A 128 2.20 13.64 22.06
C ARG A 128 2.75 13.35 23.45
N LEU A 129 2.38 14.15 24.46
CA LEU A 129 2.77 13.92 25.85
C LEU A 129 2.18 12.63 26.41
N TRP A 130 0.92 12.33 26.11
CA TRP A 130 0.27 11.10 26.52
C TRP A 130 0.93 9.86 25.90
N GLU A 131 1.22 9.89 24.60
CA GLU A 131 1.95 8.81 23.91
C GLU A 131 3.35 8.62 24.49
N THR A 132 4.08 9.72 24.75
CA THR A 132 5.41 9.68 25.36
C THR A 132 5.37 9.07 26.75
N LEU A 133 4.38 9.43 27.57
CA LEU A 133 4.23 8.90 28.93
C LEU A 133 3.80 7.42 28.93
N LYS A 134 2.94 7.02 27.99
CA LYS A 134 2.56 5.62 27.77
C LYS A 134 3.79 4.79 27.42
N LEU A 135 4.57 5.23 26.42
CA LEU A 135 5.81 4.56 26.01
C LEU A 135 6.83 4.52 27.15
N GLY A 136 7.03 5.63 27.86
CA GLY A 136 7.95 5.73 29.00
C GLY A 136 7.63 4.76 30.14
N ARG A 137 6.34 4.53 30.43
CA ARG A 137 5.90 3.52 31.41
C ARG A 137 6.25 2.11 30.98
N SER A 138 5.98 1.76 29.72
CA SER A 138 6.32 0.45 29.16
C SER A 138 7.84 0.22 29.15
N VAL A 139 8.63 1.24 28.77
CA VAL A 139 10.10 1.20 28.83
C VAL A 139 10.58 0.99 30.27
N GLY A 140 10.03 1.73 31.24
CA GLY A 140 10.37 1.59 32.66
C GLY A 140 10.09 0.18 33.19
N ARG A 141 8.95 -0.41 32.82
CA ARG A 141 8.61 -1.80 33.15
C ARG A 141 9.60 -2.79 32.54
N CYS A 142 9.95 -2.64 31.26
CA CYS A 142 10.94 -3.50 30.59
C CYS A 142 12.30 -3.43 31.28
N LEU A 143 12.81 -2.23 31.60
CA LEU A 143 14.09 -2.07 32.29
C LEU A 143 14.08 -2.65 33.70
N GLN A 144 12.98 -2.50 34.44
CA GLN A 144 12.84 -3.09 35.77
C GLN A 144 12.84 -4.63 35.72
N LEU A 145 12.10 -5.21 34.77
CA LEU A 145 12.08 -6.66 34.56
C LEU A 145 13.44 -7.17 34.05
N GLY A 146 14.12 -6.42 33.20
CA GLY A 146 15.47 -6.72 32.72
C GLY A 146 16.48 -6.79 33.87
N ARG A 147 16.50 -5.78 34.75
CA ARG A 147 17.34 -5.78 35.95
C ARG A 147 17.00 -6.93 36.90
N GLN A 148 15.71 -7.23 37.07
CA GLN A 148 15.29 -8.39 37.87
C GLN A 148 15.81 -9.71 37.28
N LEU A 149 15.80 -9.84 35.95
CA LEU A 149 16.32 -11.02 35.25
C LEU A 149 17.84 -11.19 35.46
N GLU A 150 18.62 -10.11 35.36
CA GLU A 150 20.07 -10.16 35.62
C GLU A 150 20.40 -10.61 37.03
N VAL A 151 19.70 -10.07 38.04
CA VAL A 151 19.90 -10.46 39.45
C VAL A 151 19.58 -11.94 39.62
N GLN A 152 18.43 -12.39 39.10
CA GLN A 152 18.04 -13.81 39.18
C GLN A 152 19.00 -14.72 38.42
N HIS A 153 19.57 -14.26 37.31
CA HIS A 153 20.56 -15.02 36.54
C HIS A 153 21.88 -15.16 37.31
N SER A 154 22.33 -14.11 37.99
CA SER A 154 23.56 -14.14 38.80
C SER A 154 23.51 -15.15 39.95
N GLU A 155 22.31 -15.45 40.46
CA GLU A 155 22.10 -16.48 41.50
C GLU A 155 22.36 -17.92 40.99
N LEU A 156 22.40 -18.13 39.66
CA LEU A 156 22.71 -19.42 39.04
C LEU A 156 24.22 -19.70 38.94
N ASP A 157 25.04 -18.66 38.94
CA ASP A 157 26.51 -18.75 38.75
C ASP A 157 27.30 -18.79 40.07
N ASN A 158 26.62 -18.88 41.22
CA ASN A 158 27.27 -18.81 42.53
C ASN A 158 28.03 -20.12 42.85
N ASP A 159 29.32 -20.14 42.48
CA ASP A 159 30.27 -21.28 42.50
C ASP A 159 30.67 -21.77 43.93
N GLY A 160 30.10 -21.20 44.99
CA GLY A 160 30.44 -21.50 46.40
C GLY A 160 29.27 -21.89 47.30
N GLY A 161 28.03 -21.91 46.80
CA GLY A 161 26.82 -22.24 47.56
C GLY A 161 26.00 -23.35 46.90
N LYS A 162 25.04 -23.94 47.63
CA LYS A 162 24.07 -24.89 47.04
C LYS A 162 23.34 -24.21 45.88
N GLU A 163 23.50 -24.70 44.65
CA GLU A 163 22.84 -24.19 43.45
C GLU A 163 21.33 -24.04 43.69
N ASP A 164 20.79 -22.81 43.66
CA ASP A 164 19.35 -22.59 43.81
C ASP A 164 18.64 -22.94 42.50
N HIS A 165 18.31 -24.22 42.33
CA HIS A 165 17.55 -24.71 41.17
C HIS A 165 16.20 -24.00 40.98
N ARG A 166 15.69 -23.27 41.99
CA ARG A 166 14.47 -22.47 41.89
C ARG A 166 14.69 -21.14 41.15
N ALA A 167 15.93 -20.65 41.06
CA ALA A 167 16.26 -19.46 40.28
C ALA A 167 16.00 -19.67 38.78
N LEU A 168 16.17 -20.89 38.24
CA LEU A 168 15.83 -21.22 36.85
C LEU A 168 14.35 -21.00 36.53
N VAL A 169 13.47 -21.34 37.48
CA VAL A 169 12.02 -21.18 37.32
C VAL A 169 11.65 -19.70 37.42
N ARG A 170 12.28 -18.95 38.33
CA ARG A 170 12.09 -17.49 38.47
C ARG A 170 12.52 -16.75 37.20
N CYS A 171 13.69 -17.08 36.64
CA CYS A 171 14.16 -16.52 35.38
C CYS A 171 13.15 -16.76 34.24
N ALA A 172 12.58 -17.97 34.15
CA ALA A 172 11.60 -18.30 33.14
C ALA A 172 10.32 -17.43 33.23
N TYR A 173 9.80 -17.19 34.44
CA TYR A 173 8.65 -16.30 34.62
C TYR A 173 8.97 -14.84 34.27
N THR A 174 10.17 -14.35 34.60
CA THR A 174 10.60 -12.99 34.25
C THR A 174 10.78 -12.84 32.74
N ILE A 175 11.37 -13.84 32.06
CA ILE A 175 11.47 -13.89 30.59
C ILE A 175 10.08 -13.88 29.94
N LEU A 176 9.13 -14.66 30.47
CA LEU A 176 7.76 -14.68 29.96
C LEU A 176 7.04 -13.34 30.16
N SER A 177 7.27 -12.67 31.29
CA SER A 177 6.71 -11.33 31.56
C SER A 177 7.29 -10.28 30.61
N LEU A 178 8.58 -10.40 30.25
CA LEU A 178 9.22 -9.56 29.23
C LEU A 178 8.64 -9.84 27.83
N ARG A 179 8.45 -11.11 27.47
CA ARG A 179 7.80 -11.50 26.21
C ARG A 179 6.36 -10.96 26.11
N GLU A 180 5.58 -11.02 27.19
CA GLU A 180 4.21 -10.47 27.21
C GLU A 180 4.16 -9.00 26.81
N VAL A 181 5.12 -8.20 27.29
CA VAL A 181 5.20 -6.76 26.99
C VAL A 181 5.76 -6.52 25.59
N LEU A 182 6.77 -7.29 25.17
CA LEU A 182 7.50 -7.05 23.92
C LEU A 182 6.82 -7.62 22.67
N ASP A 183 6.00 -8.66 22.83
CA ASP A 183 5.35 -9.37 21.71
C ASP A 183 3.99 -8.77 21.33
N ARG A 184 3.36 -7.98 22.24
CA ARG A 184 2.12 -7.24 21.99
C ARG A 184 2.36 -5.95 21.18
N LYS A 185 2.56 -6.11 19.88
CA LYS A 185 2.98 -5.06 18.95
C LYS A 185 1.83 -4.36 18.20
N ALA A 186 0.57 -4.75 18.42
CA ALA A 186 -0.55 -4.17 17.67
C ALA A 186 -0.85 -2.72 18.12
N PRO A 187 -1.45 -1.87 17.25
CA PRO A 187 -1.82 -0.51 17.61
C PRO A 187 -2.73 -0.47 18.85
N GLY A 188 -2.34 0.32 19.84
CA GLY A 188 -3.08 0.44 21.11
C GLY A 188 -2.56 -0.47 22.23
N GLU A 189 -1.80 -1.53 21.91
CA GLU A 189 -1.20 -2.41 22.91
C GLU A 189 0.01 -1.80 23.63
N GLU A 190 0.45 -2.44 24.72
CA GLU A 190 1.54 -1.94 25.58
C GLU A 190 2.91 -1.97 24.90
N GLY A 191 3.14 -2.93 23.99
CA GLY A 191 4.41 -3.13 23.29
C GLY A 191 4.56 -2.30 22.01
N PHE A 192 3.52 -1.59 21.58
CA PHE A 192 3.54 -0.75 20.39
C PHE A 192 4.61 0.35 20.51
N GLY A 193 5.58 0.35 19.58
CA GLY A 193 6.67 1.33 19.53
C GLY A 193 7.87 1.04 20.44
N LEU A 194 7.84 0.02 21.30
CA LEU A 194 8.98 -0.34 22.16
C LEU A 194 10.22 -0.75 21.37
N ASN A 195 10.03 -1.41 20.23
CA ASN A 195 11.09 -1.80 19.31
C ASN A 195 11.82 -0.60 18.67
N ARG A 196 11.30 0.62 18.79
CA ARG A 196 11.94 1.84 18.30
C ARG A 196 12.85 2.49 19.34
N VAL A 197 12.75 2.09 20.61
CA VAL A 197 13.54 2.66 21.72
C VAL A 197 14.86 1.89 21.86
N ASP A 198 15.98 2.58 21.66
CA ASP A 198 17.31 1.93 21.65
C ASP A 198 17.68 1.28 22.99
N ALA A 199 17.25 1.84 24.11
CA ALA A 199 17.43 1.21 25.43
C ALA A 199 16.74 -0.17 25.51
N VAL A 200 15.57 -0.33 24.88
CA VAL A 200 14.82 -1.59 24.86
C VAL A 200 15.45 -2.58 23.89
N LYS A 201 15.91 -2.13 22.71
CA LYS A 201 16.69 -2.97 21.79
C LYS A 201 17.97 -3.49 22.46
N SER A 202 18.72 -2.59 23.09
CA SER A 202 19.93 -2.93 23.84
C SER A 202 19.62 -3.96 24.93
N LEU A 203 18.53 -3.78 25.70
CA LEU A 203 18.10 -4.76 26.69
C LEU A 203 17.79 -6.14 26.06
N GLN A 204 17.11 -6.19 24.92
CA GLN A 204 16.80 -7.43 24.21
C GLN A 204 18.06 -8.18 23.74
N ASP A 205 19.00 -7.45 23.15
CA ASP A 205 20.19 -8.03 22.54
C ASP A 205 21.25 -8.42 23.57
N THR A 206 21.44 -7.59 24.60
CA THR A 206 22.54 -7.75 25.57
C THR A 206 22.15 -8.55 26.80
N VAL A 207 20.87 -8.52 27.21
CA VAL A 207 20.41 -9.15 28.46
C VAL A 207 19.44 -10.28 28.19
N ILE A 208 18.30 -10.00 27.54
CA ILE A 208 17.19 -10.96 27.43
C ILE A 208 17.60 -12.17 26.59
N THR A 209 18.13 -11.95 25.39
CA THR A 209 18.47 -13.05 24.46
C THR A 209 19.60 -13.94 24.99
N PRO A 210 20.71 -13.39 25.52
CA PRO A 210 21.78 -14.22 26.11
C PRO A 210 21.32 -14.99 27.35
N ILE A 211 20.56 -14.37 28.25
CA ILE A 211 20.07 -15.03 29.47
C ILE A 211 19.03 -16.11 29.13
N ASP A 212 18.09 -15.86 28.21
CA ASP A 212 17.12 -16.89 27.75
C ASP A 212 17.83 -18.11 27.17
N ARG A 213 18.89 -17.90 26.36
CA ARG A 213 19.72 -18.99 25.85
C ARG A 213 20.45 -19.74 26.98
N SER A 214 21.10 -19.00 27.88
CA SER A 214 21.86 -19.58 29.01
C SER A 214 20.96 -20.43 29.93
N VAL A 215 19.79 -19.90 30.32
CA VAL A 215 18.81 -20.59 31.16
C VAL A 215 18.29 -21.87 30.48
N ARG A 216 18.01 -21.82 29.17
CA ARG A 216 17.60 -22.99 28.39
C ARG A 216 18.69 -24.05 28.34
N GLU A 217 19.91 -23.68 27.96
CA GLU A 217 21.05 -24.60 27.87
C GLU A 217 21.37 -25.25 29.22
N ARG A 218 21.28 -24.49 30.32
CA ARG A 218 21.48 -25.03 31.68
C ARG A 218 20.38 -26.03 32.05
N ALA A 219 19.12 -25.74 31.75
CA ALA A 219 18.01 -26.65 32.00
C ALA A 219 18.14 -27.94 31.17
N GLU A 220 18.49 -27.84 29.89
CA GLU A 220 18.77 -29.01 29.03
C GLU A 220 19.94 -29.85 29.54
N ARG A 221 21.01 -29.19 30.04
CA ARG A 221 22.17 -29.86 30.64
C ARG A 221 21.77 -30.67 31.87
N ILE A 222 20.98 -30.09 32.78
CA ILE A 222 20.48 -30.77 33.99
C ILE A 222 19.68 -32.03 33.63
N VAL A 223 18.82 -31.96 32.61
CA VAL A 223 18.04 -33.13 32.14
C VAL A 223 18.97 -34.18 31.53
N ARG A 224 19.94 -33.76 30.70
CA ARG A 224 20.90 -34.66 30.04
C ARG A 224 21.80 -35.41 31.01
N GLU A 225 22.19 -34.75 32.10
CA GLU A 225 23.09 -35.30 33.13
C GLU A 225 22.36 -36.07 34.23
N PHE A 226 21.04 -36.24 34.13
CA PHE A 226 20.25 -36.98 35.10
C PHE A 226 20.72 -38.44 35.23
N SER A 227 21.15 -38.81 36.44
CA SER A 227 21.53 -40.18 36.79
C SER A 227 21.39 -40.39 38.29
N VAL A 228 20.83 -41.52 38.68
CA VAL A 228 20.72 -41.94 40.09
C VAL A 228 21.68 -43.10 40.32
N GLN A 229 22.73 -42.91 41.11
CA GLN A 229 23.69 -43.97 41.40
C GLN A 229 23.16 -44.88 42.53
N SER A 230 23.60 -46.13 42.57
CA SER A 230 23.26 -47.08 43.65
C SER A 230 23.82 -46.66 45.01
N THR A 231 24.87 -45.83 45.02
CA THR A 231 25.53 -45.30 46.22
C THR A 231 24.98 -43.95 46.70
N SER A 232 24.03 -43.35 45.98
CA SER A 232 23.47 -42.03 46.32
C SER A 232 22.63 -42.09 47.60
N THR A 233 22.82 -41.12 48.49
CA THR A 233 22.00 -40.99 49.72
C THR A 233 20.59 -40.48 49.39
N PHE A 234 19.62 -40.73 50.27
CA PHE A 234 18.24 -40.24 50.08
C PHE A 234 18.18 -38.73 49.84
N ALA A 235 18.97 -37.94 50.57
CA ALA A 235 19.05 -36.49 50.41
C ALA A 235 19.58 -36.07 49.03
N GLN A 236 20.62 -36.76 48.52
CA GLN A 236 21.16 -36.51 47.18
C GLN A 236 20.15 -36.88 46.10
N VAL A 237 19.42 -37.97 46.28
CA VAL A 237 18.38 -38.40 45.35
C VAL A 237 17.25 -37.38 45.30
N GLU A 238 16.79 -36.89 46.45
CA GLU A 238 15.75 -35.86 46.54
C GLU A 238 16.18 -34.53 45.90
N GLU A 239 17.44 -34.12 46.10
CA GLU A 239 18.04 -32.93 45.46
C GLU A 239 18.15 -33.07 43.93
N ILE A 240 18.57 -34.24 43.43
CA ILE A 240 18.60 -34.52 41.99
C ILE A 240 17.18 -34.43 41.40
N LYS A 241 16.17 -34.99 42.10
CA LYS A 241 14.77 -34.90 41.67
C LYS A 241 14.27 -33.47 41.62
N SER A 242 14.48 -32.68 42.69
CA SER A 242 14.00 -31.30 42.75
C SER A 242 14.65 -30.43 41.68
N ARG A 243 15.96 -30.61 41.46
CA ARG A 243 16.71 -29.92 40.41
C ARG A 243 16.21 -30.27 39.02
N THR A 244 16.01 -31.55 38.72
CA THR A 244 15.48 -32.00 37.43
C THR A 244 14.02 -31.56 37.22
N ALA A 245 13.18 -31.59 38.26
CA ALA A 245 11.82 -31.07 38.19
C ALA A 245 11.78 -29.56 37.87
N SER A 246 12.65 -28.77 38.51
CA SER A 246 12.80 -27.34 38.19
C SER A 246 13.28 -27.11 36.76
N ALA A 247 14.26 -27.86 36.27
CA ALA A 247 14.73 -27.77 34.88
C ALA A 247 13.63 -28.12 33.86
N LEU A 248 12.85 -29.18 34.11
CA LEU A 248 11.73 -29.57 33.26
C LEU A 248 10.61 -28.52 33.27
N THR A 249 10.32 -27.94 34.44
CA THR A 249 9.37 -26.82 34.58
C THR A 249 9.85 -25.60 33.77
N THR A 250 11.15 -25.28 33.83
CA THR A 250 11.74 -24.19 33.04
C THR A 250 11.63 -24.45 31.53
N LEU A 251 11.93 -25.66 31.05
CA LEU A 251 11.79 -26.02 29.63
C LEU A 251 10.33 -26.03 29.16
N TYR A 252 9.41 -26.42 30.04
CA TYR A 252 7.97 -26.33 29.80
C TYR A 252 7.54 -24.86 29.63
N LEU A 253 7.95 -23.98 30.55
CA LEU A 253 7.60 -22.56 30.54
C LEU A 253 8.25 -21.79 29.37
N LEU A 254 9.49 -22.10 29.01
CA LEU A 254 10.20 -21.42 27.91
C LEU A 254 9.81 -21.95 26.52
N SER A 255 8.99 -22.99 26.44
CA SER A 255 8.56 -23.56 25.16
C SER A 255 7.79 -22.52 24.32
N PRO A 256 8.01 -22.44 22.99
CA PRO A 256 7.37 -21.44 22.15
C PRO A 256 5.84 -21.48 22.24
N SER A 257 5.21 -20.32 22.49
CA SER A 257 3.75 -20.18 22.64
C SER A 257 3.10 -19.25 21.61
N LEU A 258 3.89 -18.46 20.87
CA LEU A 258 3.41 -17.58 19.80
C LEU A 258 3.05 -18.36 18.53
N GLY A 259 1.94 -18.00 17.88
CA GLY A 259 1.53 -18.56 16.57
C GLY A 259 0.79 -19.91 16.61
N PHE A 260 0.52 -20.46 17.79
CA PHE A 260 -0.21 -21.73 17.93
C PHE A 260 -1.61 -21.51 18.50
N LYS A 261 -2.60 -22.21 17.94
CA LYS A 261 -3.94 -22.31 18.57
C LYS A 261 -3.75 -22.93 19.96
N PRO A 262 -4.29 -22.32 21.04
CA PRO A 262 -4.02 -22.75 22.41
C PRO A 262 -4.45 -24.20 22.70
N GLU A 263 -5.37 -24.75 21.93
CA GLU A 263 -5.83 -26.15 22.01
C GLU A 263 -4.80 -27.18 21.51
N LYS A 264 -3.81 -26.76 20.71
CA LYS A 264 -2.81 -27.64 20.07
C LYS A 264 -1.39 -27.39 20.60
N TRP A 265 -1.24 -26.60 21.66
CA TRP A 265 0.07 -26.27 22.20
C TRP A 265 0.70 -27.47 22.91
N VAL A 266 2.00 -27.68 22.67
CA VAL A 266 2.78 -28.79 23.23
C VAL A 266 4.16 -28.26 23.67
N PRO A 267 4.70 -28.67 24.84
CA PRO A 267 5.98 -28.20 25.36
C PRO A 267 7.18 -28.80 24.61
N ARG A 268 7.46 -28.28 23.40
CA ARG A 268 8.47 -28.82 22.48
C ARG A 268 9.89 -28.92 23.06
N LEU A 269 10.35 -27.90 23.79
CA LEU A 269 11.71 -27.90 24.35
C LEU A 269 11.91 -28.99 25.39
N MET A 270 10.91 -29.18 26.27
CA MET A 270 10.91 -30.24 27.27
C MET A 270 10.91 -31.62 26.61
N LEU A 271 10.02 -31.84 25.63
CA LEU A 271 9.92 -33.11 24.92
C LEU A 271 11.21 -33.45 24.16
N GLN A 272 11.80 -32.49 23.45
CA GLN A 272 13.04 -32.67 22.72
C GLN A 272 14.21 -33.04 23.65
N SER A 273 14.31 -32.39 24.82
CA SER A 273 15.34 -32.70 25.81
C SER A 273 15.20 -34.11 26.38
N LEU A 274 13.97 -34.51 26.75
CA LEU A 274 13.65 -35.85 27.26
C LEU A 274 13.87 -36.93 26.20
N GLU A 275 13.44 -36.69 24.96
CA GLU A 275 13.65 -37.60 23.84
C GLU A 275 15.14 -37.80 23.54
N THR A 276 15.92 -36.71 23.58
CA THR A 276 17.38 -36.77 23.40
C THR A 276 18.05 -37.59 24.50
N TYR A 277 17.62 -37.43 25.76
CA TYR A 277 18.10 -38.23 26.88
C TYR A 277 17.81 -39.73 26.68
N ILE A 278 16.56 -40.10 26.36
CA ILE A 278 16.15 -41.49 26.15
C ILE A 278 16.88 -42.11 24.95
N ARG A 279 16.98 -41.39 23.82
CA ARG A 279 17.71 -41.84 22.62
C ARG A 279 19.20 -42.03 22.90
N SER A 280 19.82 -41.14 23.68
CA SER A 280 21.22 -41.28 24.09
C SER A 280 21.44 -42.52 24.96
N ALA A 281 20.55 -42.76 25.94
CA ALA A 281 20.58 -43.96 26.76
C ALA A 281 20.39 -45.25 25.92
N LEU A 282 19.46 -45.24 24.97
CA LEU A 282 19.19 -46.34 24.04
C LEU A 282 20.38 -46.66 23.14
N THR A 283 20.92 -45.65 22.45
CA THR A 283 22.03 -45.82 21.50
C THR A 283 23.30 -46.32 22.20
N ALA A 284 23.61 -45.79 23.39
CA ALA A 284 24.71 -46.29 24.22
C ALA A 284 24.49 -47.75 24.64
N SER A 285 23.28 -48.10 25.05
CA SER A 285 22.90 -49.46 25.47
C SER A 285 22.97 -50.48 24.32
N ILE A 286 22.42 -50.11 23.16
CA ILE A 286 22.48 -50.93 21.93
C ILE A 286 23.93 -51.16 21.51
N THR A 287 24.77 -50.12 21.56
CA THR A 287 26.18 -50.22 21.16
C THR A 287 26.98 -51.11 22.12
N ALA A 288 26.79 -50.93 23.43
CA ALA A 288 27.46 -51.73 24.46
C ALA A 288 27.07 -53.21 24.36
N LEU A 289 25.77 -53.50 24.24
CA LEU A 289 25.25 -54.86 24.15
C LEU A 289 25.58 -55.51 22.80
N SER A 290 25.56 -54.77 21.70
CA SER A 290 25.98 -55.29 20.39
C SER A 290 27.47 -55.67 20.37
N ARG A 291 28.33 -54.91 21.06
CA ARG A 291 29.76 -55.22 21.16
C ARG A 291 30.01 -56.45 22.03
N SER A 292 29.31 -56.56 23.15
CA SER A 292 29.47 -57.69 24.07
C SER A 292 28.90 -59.00 23.54
N LEU A 293 27.89 -58.96 22.66
CA LEU A 293 27.45 -60.13 21.90
C LEU A 293 28.53 -60.67 20.94
N GLY A 294 29.46 -59.81 20.50
CA GLY A 294 30.67 -60.22 19.77
C GLY A 294 31.80 -60.74 20.67
N GLN A 295 31.77 -60.41 21.96
CA GLN A 295 32.80 -60.72 22.97
C GLN A 295 32.13 -61.12 24.30
N LEU A 296 31.59 -62.34 24.35
CA LEU A 296 30.76 -62.83 25.48
C LEU A 296 31.35 -62.63 26.89
N PRO A 297 32.67 -62.65 27.14
CA PRO A 297 33.22 -62.34 28.48
C PRO A 297 32.84 -60.94 29.01
N THR A 298 32.48 -60.01 28.14
CA THR A 298 32.08 -58.64 28.52
C THR A 298 30.57 -58.47 28.68
N LEU A 299 29.79 -59.53 28.47
CA LEU A 299 28.32 -59.49 28.45
C LEU A 299 27.72 -59.09 29.79
N GLU A 300 28.20 -59.63 30.91
CA GLU A 300 27.67 -59.30 32.24
C GLU A 300 27.85 -57.82 32.57
N LYS A 301 29.03 -57.25 32.26
CA LYS A 301 29.30 -55.82 32.45
C LYS A 301 28.40 -54.96 31.58
N ALA A 302 28.26 -55.31 30.29
CA ALA A 302 27.37 -54.59 29.38
C ALA A 302 25.91 -54.66 29.83
N LEU A 303 25.42 -55.82 30.28
CA LEU A 303 24.07 -55.96 30.82
C LEU A 303 23.86 -55.14 32.10
N SER A 304 24.88 -55.07 32.98
CA SER A 304 24.83 -54.19 34.15
C SER A 304 24.73 -52.71 33.78
N ASP A 305 25.49 -52.25 32.80
CA ASP A 305 25.44 -50.87 32.32
C ASP A 305 24.09 -50.54 31.66
N VAL A 306 23.53 -51.50 30.91
CA VAL A 306 22.20 -51.36 30.30
C VAL A 306 21.09 -51.32 31.35
N MET A 307 21.16 -52.18 32.38
CA MET A 307 20.24 -52.16 33.50
C MET A 307 20.24 -50.80 34.22
N ALA A 308 21.43 -50.27 34.54
CA ALA A 308 21.55 -48.97 35.20
C ALA A 308 20.96 -47.82 34.37
N LYS A 309 21.16 -47.84 33.04
CA LYS A 309 20.56 -46.86 32.13
C LYS A 309 19.03 -46.97 32.08
N CYS A 310 18.48 -48.18 32.07
CA CYS A 310 17.03 -48.39 32.13
C CYS A 310 16.45 -47.93 33.47
N GLN A 311 17.11 -48.23 34.59
CA GLN A 311 16.70 -47.79 35.93
C GLN A 311 16.70 -46.26 36.06
N ASN A 312 17.65 -45.57 35.41
CA ASN A 312 17.63 -44.11 35.31
C ASN A 312 16.41 -43.61 34.51
N VAL A 313 16.04 -44.26 33.40
CA VAL A 313 14.83 -43.92 32.63
C VAL A 313 13.56 -44.11 33.47
N VAL A 314 13.46 -45.21 34.23
CA VAL A 314 12.34 -45.46 35.16
C VAL A 314 12.32 -44.45 36.32
N SER A 315 13.50 -44.05 36.81
CA SER A 315 13.63 -43.02 37.83
C SER A 315 13.17 -41.66 37.32
N LEU A 316 13.44 -41.33 36.05
CA LEU A 316 12.96 -40.13 35.38
C LEU A 316 11.44 -40.16 35.16
N GLU A 317 10.89 -41.32 34.80
CA GLU A 317 9.45 -41.57 34.70
C GLU A 317 8.74 -41.24 36.03
N ALA A 318 9.29 -41.71 37.15
CA ALA A 318 8.78 -41.40 38.49
C ALA A 318 8.89 -39.90 38.85
N VAL A 319 9.93 -39.20 38.40
CA VAL A 319 10.04 -37.74 38.60
C VAL A 319 8.97 -37.00 37.81
N LEU A 320 8.76 -37.38 36.55
CA LEU A 320 7.74 -36.79 35.67
C LEU A 320 6.31 -37.07 36.15
N GLU A 321 6.08 -38.20 36.81
CA GLU A 321 4.81 -38.55 37.43
C GLU A 321 4.53 -37.66 38.67
N THR A 322 5.56 -37.32 39.44
CA THR A 322 5.40 -36.43 40.62
C THR A 322 5.35 -34.94 40.26
N ALA A 323 5.87 -34.55 39.10
CA ALA A 323 5.92 -33.15 38.66
C ALA A 323 4.59 -32.72 38.01
N ARG A 324 3.88 -31.80 38.66
CA ARG A 324 2.65 -31.19 38.14
C ARG A 324 2.98 -30.17 37.04
N SER A 325 2.14 -30.09 36.01
CA SER A 325 2.24 -29.03 34.99
C SER A 325 1.99 -27.65 35.62
N PRO A 326 2.92 -26.69 35.52
CA PRO A 326 2.69 -25.32 35.97
C PRO A 326 1.71 -24.59 35.02
N ASN A 327 0.98 -23.61 35.55
CA ASN A 327 0.12 -22.74 34.73
C ASN A 327 1.00 -21.88 33.81
N HIS A 328 0.73 -21.90 32.51
CA HIS A 328 1.51 -21.13 31.54
C HIS A 328 0.94 -19.70 31.43
N PRO A 329 1.69 -18.64 31.78
CA PRO A 329 1.18 -17.26 31.82
C PRO A 329 0.63 -16.72 30.49
N LEU A 330 1.20 -17.15 29.36
CA LEU A 330 0.80 -16.67 28.03
C LEU A 330 -0.31 -17.51 27.37
N LEU A 331 -0.87 -18.52 28.06
CA LEU A 331 -1.96 -19.36 27.54
C LEU A 331 -3.27 -19.11 28.32
N PRO A 332 -4.43 -19.01 27.65
CA PRO A 332 -5.71 -18.75 28.30
C PRO A 332 -6.08 -19.87 29.30
N ALA A 333 -6.60 -19.48 30.47
CA ALA A 333 -6.87 -20.39 31.59
C ALA A 333 -7.89 -21.51 31.26
N THR A 334 -8.75 -21.32 30.27
CA THR A 334 -9.75 -22.29 29.79
C THR A 334 -9.16 -23.49 29.06
N ASN A 335 -7.94 -23.39 28.50
CA ASN A 335 -7.30 -24.45 27.72
C ASN A 335 -6.13 -25.11 28.45
N GLN A 336 -5.96 -24.84 29.74
CA GLN A 336 -4.95 -25.52 30.53
C GLN A 336 -5.46 -26.93 30.85
N PRO A 337 -4.72 -27.99 30.51
CA PRO A 337 -5.14 -29.35 30.78
C PRO A 337 -5.32 -29.51 32.29
N THR A 338 -6.55 -29.80 32.70
CA THR A 338 -6.91 -30.01 34.10
C THR A 338 -6.05 -31.12 34.70
N GLN A 339 -5.03 -30.75 35.47
CA GLN A 339 -4.25 -31.64 36.33
C GLN A 339 -3.60 -32.86 35.64
N SER A 340 -2.98 -32.69 34.47
CA SER A 340 -2.13 -33.74 33.88
C SER A 340 -0.67 -33.59 34.35
N ASN A 341 -0.06 -34.68 34.83
CA ASN A 341 1.38 -34.71 35.16
C ASN A 341 2.24 -34.51 33.90
N LEU A 342 3.47 -34.00 34.06
CA LEU A 342 4.40 -33.76 32.93
C LEU A 342 4.68 -35.02 32.10
N LEU A 343 4.54 -36.21 32.72
CA LEU A 343 4.68 -37.51 32.07
C LEU A 343 3.71 -37.72 30.91
N GLN A 344 2.46 -37.25 31.02
CA GLN A 344 1.41 -37.53 30.02
C GLN A 344 1.77 -36.96 28.65
N PHE A 345 2.42 -35.79 28.62
CA PHE A 345 2.90 -35.18 27.37
C PHE A 345 3.94 -36.06 26.68
N LEU A 346 4.87 -36.64 27.43
CA LEU A 346 5.92 -37.50 26.88
C LEU A 346 5.36 -38.84 26.39
N LEU A 347 4.46 -39.47 27.16
CA LEU A 347 3.82 -40.74 26.77
C LEU A 347 2.98 -40.59 25.50
N THR A 348 2.25 -39.48 25.39
CA THR A 348 1.48 -39.15 24.18
C THR A 348 2.39 -38.89 22.98
N HIS A 349 3.50 -38.17 23.17
CA HIS A 349 4.48 -37.90 22.10
C HIS A 349 5.20 -39.16 21.61
N LEU A 350 5.50 -40.10 22.50
CA LEU A 350 6.17 -41.36 22.17
C LEU A 350 5.18 -42.49 21.80
N GLU A 351 3.87 -42.24 21.86
CA GLU A 351 2.79 -43.23 21.65
C GLU A 351 2.98 -44.52 22.48
N THR A 352 3.40 -44.38 23.74
CA THR A 352 3.72 -45.52 24.62
C THR A 352 3.06 -45.42 25.99
N GLY A 353 2.82 -46.57 26.63
CA GLY A 353 2.25 -46.64 27.99
C GLY A 353 3.28 -46.63 29.13
N SER A 354 4.56 -46.86 28.82
CA SER A 354 5.66 -46.82 29.81
C SER A 354 7.00 -46.61 29.10
N LEU A 355 7.88 -45.81 29.71
CA LEU A 355 9.21 -45.53 29.17
C LEU A 355 10.12 -46.77 29.22
N ALA A 356 9.96 -47.62 30.24
CA ALA A 356 10.68 -48.90 30.33
C ALA A 356 10.33 -49.84 29.17
N SER A 357 9.02 -49.95 28.86
CA SER A 357 8.55 -50.76 27.74
C SER A 357 9.06 -50.23 26.40
N PHE A 358 9.01 -48.92 26.19
CA PHE A 358 9.59 -48.26 25.02
C PHE A 358 11.09 -48.55 24.89
N PHE A 359 11.85 -48.46 26.00
CA PHE A 359 13.29 -48.68 26.02
C PHE A 359 13.65 -50.11 25.57
N TRP A 360 13.05 -51.13 26.19
CA TRP A 360 13.36 -52.52 25.88
C TRP A 360 12.83 -52.97 24.52
N ARG A 361 11.64 -52.53 24.08
CA ARG A 361 11.10 -52.84 22.74
C ARG A 361 11.98 -52.29 21.63
N THR A 362 12.39 -51.03 21.76
CA THR A 362 13.26 -50.37 20.78
C THR A 362 14.62 -51.06 20.73
N MET A 363 15.20 -51.39 21.90
CA MET A 363 16.45 -52.13 21.96
C MET A 363 16.34 -53.53 21.33
N ALA A 364 15.28 -54.28 21.63
CA ALA A 364 15.05 -55.61 21.06
C ALA A 364 14.95 -55.57 19.52
N SER A 365 14.23 -54.60 18.96
CA SER A 365 14.11 -54.43 17.51
C SER A 365 15.47 -54.16 16.83
N SER A 366 16.34 -53.35 17.45
CA SER A 366 17.68 -53.04 16.94
C SER A 366 18.67 -54.18 17.15
N LEU A 367 18.56 -54.93 18.25
CA LEU A 367 19.43 -56.08 18.51
C LEU A 367 19.07 -57.27 17.62
N ALA A 368 17.81 -57.47 17.28
CA ALA A 368 17.38 -58.57 16.41
C ALA A 368 18.11 -58.56 15.06
N THR A 369 18.19 -57.39 14.42
CA THR A 369 18.92 -57.23 13.14
C THR A 369 20.42 -57.45 13.31
N ARG A 370 21.03 -56.91 14.37
CA ARG A 370 22.47 -57.06 14.65
C ARG A 370 22.87 -58.50 15.00
N VAL A 371 22.05 -59.21 15.77
CA VAL A 371 22.26 -60.64 16.07
C VAL A 371 22.15 -61.46 14.80
N GLN A 372 21.18 -61.16 13.93
CA GLN A 372 21.05 -61.82 12.63
C GLN A 372 22.29 -61.61 11.77
N ASP A 373 22.85 -60.40 11.74
CA ASP A 373 24.10 -60.10 11.02
C ASP A 373 25.30 -60.87 11.58
N ILE A 374 25.46 -60.95 12.90
CA ILE A 374 26.54 -61.71 13.54
C ILE A 374 26.41 -63.20 13.21
N VAL A 375 25.19 -63.74 13.22
CA VAL A 375 24.93 -65.15 12.89
C VAL A 375 25.16 -65.43 11.40
N ASN A 376 24.77 -64.51 10.51
CA ASN A 376 24.92 -64.63 9.05
C ASN A 376 26.38 -64.50 8.60
N ARG A 377 27.19 -63.65 9.26
CA ARG A 377 28.64 -63.48 8.97
C ARG A 377 29.47 -64.72 9.28
N GLY A 378 28.95 -65.66 10.09
CA GLY A 378 29.64 -66.89 10.44
C GLY A 378 30.87 -66.67 11.33
N GLY A 379 31.71 -67.70 11.46
CA GLY A 379 32.95 -67.65 12.26
C GLY A 379 32.80 -68.12 13.72
N VAL A 380 33.86 -67.91 14.52
CA VAL A 380 33.96 -68.40 15.91
C VAL A 380 32.90 -67.74 16.80
N VAL A 381 32.70 -66.44 16.66
CA VAL A 381 31.69 -65.67 17.43
C VAL A 381 30.28 -66.21 17.22
N ALA A 382 29.88 -66.49 15.98
CA ALA A 382 28.56 -67.05 15.66
C ALA A 382 28.36 -68.46 16.24
N ARG A 383 29.40 -69.31 16.25
CA ARG A 383 29.32 -70.64 16.89
C ARG A 383 29.19 -70.52 18.40
N THR A 384 30.00 -69.69 19.04
CA THR A 384 29.96 -69.48 20.49
C THR A 384 28.62 -68.90 20.95
N LEU A 385 28.02 -68.00 20.16
CA LEU A 385 26.69 -67.45 20.44
C LEU A 385 25.57 -68.50 20.29
N ARG A 386 25.68 -69.42 19.32
CA ARG A 386 24.72 -70.54 19.16
C ARG A 386 24.82 -71.55 20.31
N THR A 387 26.03 -71.87 20.76
CA THR A 387 26.25 -72.80 21.88
C THR A 387 25.75 -72.22 23.22
N ASN A 388 25.93 -70.92 23.44
CA ASN A 388 25.52 -70.23 24.68
C ASN A 388 24.15 -69.54 24.60
N LYS A 389 23.31 -69.88 23.62
CA LYS A 389 22.02 -69.21 23.36
C LYS A 389 21.13 -69.13 24.61
N ASN A 390 20.99 -70.24 25.34
CA ASN A 390 20.11 -70.30 26.51
C ASN A 390 20.65 -69.41 27.65
N THR A 391 21.95 -69.49 27.93
CA THR A 391 22.61 -68.68 28.97
C THR A 391 22.53 -67.18 28.67
N VAL A 392 22.76 -66.77 27.42
CA VAL A 392 22.63 -65.37 27.00
C VAL A 392 21.17 -64.91 27.08
N GLY A 393 20.22 -65.75 26.67
CA GLY A 393 18.79 -65.47 26.76
C GLY A 393 18.32 -65.26 28.20
N ASP A 394 18.76 -66.11 29.13
CA ASP A 394 18.42 -66.00 30.56
C ASP A 394 19.05 -64.76 31.19
N ALA A 395 20.31 -64.44 30.85
CA ALA A 395 20.98 -63.23 31.33
C ALA A 395 20.27 -61.95 30.86
N ILE A 396 19.83 -61.89 29.60
CA ILE A 396 19.04 -60.77 29.07
C ILE A 396 17.67 -60.70 29.76
N ARG A 397 16.98 -61.83 29.96
CA ARG A 397 15.69 -61.87 30.65
C ARG A 397 15.80 -61.30 32.08
N GLN A 398 16.81 -61.74 32.83
CA GLN A 398 17.07 -61.21 34.18
C GLN A 398 17.40 -59.71 34.16
N ALA A 399 18.15 -59.25 33.14
CA ALA A 399 18.46 -57.84 32.98
C ALA A 399 17.22 -56.98 32.68
N VAL A 400 16.27 -57.48 31.87
CA VAL A 400 15.00 -56.79 31.60
C VAL A 400 14.17 -56.64 32.87
N VAL A 401 14.00 -57.72 33.65
CA VAL A 401 13.20 -57.70 34.88
C VAL A 401 13.81 -56.73 35.90
N ARG A 402 15.12 -56.81 36.15
CA ARG A 402 15.80 -55.93 37.14
C ARG A 402 15.94 -54.50 36.66
N GLY A 403 16.13 -54.28 35.36
CA GLY A 403 16.27 -52.95 34.76
C GLY A 403 14.96 -52.17 34.70
N SER A 404 13.82 -52.86 34.64
CA SER A 404 12.48 -52.24 34.65
C SER A 404 11.95 -51.93 36.06
N GLN A 405 12.66 -52.36 37.11
CA GLN A 405 12.32 -52.01 38.49
C GLN A 405 12.83 -50.61 38.84
N LEU A 406 12.06 -49.90 39.68
CA LEU A 406 12.48 -48.62 40.22
C LEU A 406 13.75 -48.82 41.06
N HIS A 407 14.69 -47.87 40.98
CA HIS A 407 15.95 -47.95 41.71
C HIS A 407 15.71 -48.13 43.21
N SER A 408 16.49 -49.00 43.87
CA SER A 408 16.27 -49.32 45.30
C SER A 408 16.37 -48.10 46.23
N ALA A 409 17.09 -47.04 45.81
CA ALA A 409 17.19 -45.79 46.57
C ALA A 409 15.88 -44.96 46.55
N LEU A 410 14.95 -45.27 45.63
CA LEU A 410 13.68 -44.57 45.42
C LEU A 410 12.48 -45.32 46.01
N VAL A 411 12.63 -46.62 46.30
CA VAL A 411 11.58 -47.45 46.88
C VAL A 411 11.63 -47.31 48.41
N GLY A 412 10.78 -46.44 48.96
CA GLY A 412 10.49 -46.46 50.39
C GLY A 412 9.88 -47.80 50.81
N SER A 413 10.15 -48.24 52.05
CA SER A 413 9.76 -49.53 52.63
C SER A 413 8.28 -49.96 52.43
N LYS A 414 7.37 -49.04 52.08
CA LYS A 414 5.94 -49.29 51.80
C LYS A 414 5.59 -49.59 50.32
N GLY A 415 6.49 -49.40 49.35
CA GLY A 415 6.22 -49.58 47.91
C GLY A 415 6.43 -51.00 47.38
N ARG A 416 6.97 -51.90 48.22
CA ARG A 416 7.45 -53.24 47.81
C ARG A 416 6.34 -54.16 47.29
N THR A 417 5.09 -53.94 47.67
CA THR A 417 3.95 -54.81 47.33
C THR A 417 3.15 -54.40 46.09
N LYS A 418 3.31 -53.16 45.58
CA LYS A 418 2.48 -52.65 44.46
C LYS A 418 3.16 -52.79 43.09
N ALA A 419 4.50 -52.82 43.05
CA ALA A 419 5.27 -52.95 41.81
C ALA A 419 5.31 -54.40 41.28
N GLU A 420 5.27 -55.42 42.15
CA GLU A 420 5.15 -56.83 41.73
C GLU A 420 3.75 -57.13 41.16
N ALA A 421 2.69 -56.57 41.74
CA ALA A 421 1.30 -56.88 41.39
C ALA A 421 0.78 -56.32 40.05
N ASN A 422 1.51 -55.37 39.43
CA ASN A 422 1.09 -54.78 38.15
C ASN A 422 1.80 -55.40 36.93
N TRP A 423 2.96 -56.04 37.12
CA TRP A 423 3.65 -56.76 36.05
C TRP A 423 3.26 -58.25 35.99
N ASP A 424 2.86 -58.87 37.11
CA ASP A 424 2.28 -60.23 37.11
C ASP A 424 0.90 -60.30 36.43
N ARG A 425 0.26 -59.16 36.15
CA ARG A 425 -1.00 -59.11 35.36
C ARG A 425 -0.79 -59.00 33.85
N GLU A 426 0.42 -58.66 33.39
CA GLU A 426 0.78 -58.77 31.97
C GLU A 426 1.50 -60.09 31.65
N ASP A 427 1.87 -60.88 32.67
CA ASP A 427 2.42 -62.23 32.52
C ASP A 427 1.35 -63.30 32.81
N SER A 428 0.32 -63.34 31.96
CA SER A 428 -0.41 -64.57 31.61
C SER A 428 -1.42 -64.26 30.53
N SER A 429 -1.25 -64.90 29.36
CA SER A 429 -2.20 -64.97 28.24
C SER A 429 -2.34 -63.77 27.27
N ASP A 430 -1.26 -63.35 26.61
CA ASP A 430 -1.39 -62.77 25.25
C ASP A 430 -0.44 -63.44 24.22
N PRO A 431 -0.96 -64.30 23.32
CA PRO A 431 -0.17 -64.98 22.29
C PRO A 431 0.24 -64.07 21.11
N ARG A 432 0.11 -62.74 21.24
CA ARG A 432 0.47 -61.77 20.19
C ARG A 432 1.95 -61.41 20.12
N ILE A 433 2.74 -61.68 21.17
CA ILE A 433 4.18 -61.40 21.17
C ILE A 433 4.97 -62.54 20.48
N GLU A 434 4.44 -63.76 20.46
CA GLU A 434 5.08 -64.91 19.80
C GLU A 434 4.84 -64.95 18.27
N LYS A 435 3.74 -64.34 17.79
CA LYS A 435 3.37 -64.33 16.36
C LYS A 435 3.85 -63.12 15.55
N HIS A 436 4.43 -62.09 16.19
CA HIS A 436 4.90 -60.90 15.48
C HIS A 436 6.36 -60.99 14.97
N LEU A 437 7.06 -62.10 15.26
CA LEU A 437 8.45 -62.34 14.84
C LEU A 437 8.60 -63.24 13.60
N VAL A 438 7.50 -63.75 13.03
CA VAL A 438 7.51 -64.50 11.75
C VAL A 438 6.26 -64.15 10.93
N SER A 439 6.26 -62.99 10.28
CA SER A 439 5.55 -62.72 9.00
C SER A 439 5.38 -61.22 8.76
N LYS A 440 6.31 -60.61 8.02
CA LYS A 440 6.05 -59.54 7.03
C LYS A 440 7.36 -59.06 6.43
N THR A 441 7.85 -59.84 5.47
CA THR A 441 8.84 -59.40 4.47
C THR A 441 8.17 -59.49 3.10
N ARG A 442 7.44 -58.43 2.73
CA ARG A 442 7.23 -58.05 1.31
C ARG A 442 6.64 -56.64 1.22
N HIS A 443 7.28 -55.83 0.39
CA HIS A 443 6.92 -54.50 -0.10
C HIS A 443 7.09 -53.30 0.85
N ARG A 444 8.27 -52.68 0.79
CA ARG A 444 8.49 -51.36 0.12
C ARG A 444 9.98 -51.04 0.18
N LEU A 445 10.64 -51.11 -0.97
CA LEU A 445 12.01 -50.68 -1.21
C LEU A 445 11.98 -49.76 -2.42
N SER A 446 12.06 -48.45 -2.16
CA SER A 446 12.67 -47.48 -3.06
C SER A 446 12.99 -46.25 -2.23
N CYS A 447 14.15 -45.66 -2.51
CA CYS A 447 14.77 -44.51 -1.84
C CYS A 447 15.57 -44.87 -0.58
N LEU A 448 16.88 -45.07 -0.78
CA LEU A 448 17.94 -44.26 -0.15
C LEU A 448 19.33 -44.83 -0.48
N SER A 449 20.26 -43.95 -0.86
CA SER A 449 21.62 -43.85 -0.32
C SER A 449 22.35 -42.66 -0.99
N PRO A 450 23.54 -42.24 -0.53
CA PRO A 450 23.80 -41.68 0.81
C PRO A 450 24.65 -40.38 0.75
N ILE A 451 24.80 -39.71 1.89
CA ILE A 451 25.75 -38.61 2.11
C ILE A 451 27.11 -39.19 2.52
N THR A 452 28.22 -38.70 1.95
CA THR A 452 29.52 -38.56 2.66
C THR A 452 30.40 -37.45 2.06
N THR A 453 31.05 -36.74 2.98
CA THR A 453 31.86 -35.50 2.94
C THR A 453 33.29 -35.65 2.38
N SER A 454 33.87 -34.58 1.81
CA SER A 454 35.32 -34.23 1.89
C SER A 454 35.58 -32.81 1.30
N ALA A 455 36.67 -32.16 1.74
CA ALA A 455 36.90 -30.70 1.76
C ALA A 455 37.97 -30.16 0.77
N ASN A 456 38.08 -28.82 0.74
CA ASN A 456 39.19 -27.92 0.30
C ASN A 456 39.35 -27.69 -1.24
N HIS A 457 39.64 -26.50 -1.80
CA HIS A 457 40.27 -25.27 -1.29
C HIS A 457 40.25 -24.09 -2.34
N PHE A 458 40.41 -22.83 -1.85
CA PHE A 458 40.92 -21.57 -2.49
C PHE A 458 40.08 -20.89 -3.62
N THR A 459 39.82 -19.57 -3.63
CA THR A 459 40.68 -18.39 -3.38
C THR A 459 39.97 -17.13 -2.82
N ASP A 460 40.78 -16.31 -2.11
CA ASP A 460 40.61 -14.95 -1.53
C ASP A 460 39.91 -13.88 -2.41
N TRP A 461 39.37 -12.75 -1.89
CA TRP A 461 40.09 -11.52 -1.45
C TRP A 461 39.34 -10.71 -0.35
N VAL A 462 39.94 -10.65 0.85
CA VAL A 462 40.47 -9.49 1.63
C VAL A 462 39.66 -8.17 1.86
N ILE A 463 39.23 -7.99 3.14
CA ILE A 463 39.46 -6.90 4.15
C ILE A 463 39.03 -5.43 3.80
N MET A 464 38.14 -4.74 4.54
CA MET A 464 38.37 -4.08 5.85
C MET A 464 37.08 -3.85 6.68
N ALA A 465 37.25 -3.89 8.02
CA ALA A 465 36.33 -3.42 9.07
C ALA A 465 36.88 -2.09 9.66
N PRO A 466 36.48 -1.64 10.88
CA PRO A 466 35.23 -0.97 11.27
C PRO A 466 35.51 0.43 11.87
N ASN A 467 34.60 1.41 11.73
CA ASN A 467 34.80 2.73 12.33
C ASN A 467 33.92 2.95 13.58
N GLN A 468 34.59 3.29 14.68
CA GLN A 468 34.05 3.77 15.96
C GLN A 468 33.65 5.26 15.88
N GLY A 469 32.69 5.66 16.74
CA GLY A 469 32.85 6.89 17.56
C GLY A 469 32.01 8.13 17.23
N LEU A 470 30.83 8.20 17.86
CA LEU A 470 30.08 9.36 18.42
C LEU A 470 30.50 10.82 18.04
N VAL A 471 29.57 11.59 17.46
CA VAL A 471 29.47 13.05 17.65
C VAL A 471 27.98 13.45 17.68
N HIS A 472 27.62 14.32 18.63
CA HIS A 472 26.27 14.82 18.91
C HIS A 472 25.47 15.30 17.67
N PRO A 473 24.14 15.13 17.65
CA PRO A 473 23.30 15.81 16.65
C PRO A 473 23.43 17.33 16.83
N LYS A 474 23.81 18.04 15.77
CA LYS A 474 23.63 19.49 15.69
C LYS A 474 22.13 19.79 15.69
N GLU A 475 21.72 20.73 16.55
CA GLU A 475 20.40 21.35 16.46
C GLU A 475 20.21 21.96 15.07
N TYR A 476 19.07 21.65 14.46
CA TYR A 476 18.68 22.09 13.13
C TYR A 476 18.22 23.55 13.23
N ASP A 477 19.00 24.49 12.66
CA ASP A 477 18.61 25.89 12.52
C ASP A 477 17.66 26.01 11.32
N ILE A 478 16.39 26.31 11.60
CA ILE A 478 15.29 26.39 10.61
C ILE A 478 15.55 27.49 9.56
N LYS A 479 16.53 28.37 9.78
CA LYS A 479 16.92 29.44 8.86
C LYS A 479 17.83 28.99 7.69
N ASP A 480 18.27 27.74 7.66
CA ASP A 480 18.94 27.11 6.48
C ASP A 480 17.98 26.17 5.70
N SER A 481 16.67 26.30 5.91
CA SER A 481 15.65 25.61 5.10
C SER A 481 15.70 26.15 3.66
N ASN A 482 16.13 25.27 2.75
CA ASN A 482 16.35 25.46 1.31
C ASN A 482 15.08 25.83 0.49
N VAL A 483 14.32 26.83 0.94
CA VAL A 483 13.02 27.26 0.37
C VAL A 483 13.12 28.67 -0.24
N GLU A 484 14.22 29.40 0.01
CA GLU A 484 14.41 30.76 -0.49
C GLU A 484 14.79 30.83 -1.98
N LEU A 485 15.27 29.72 -2.56
CA LEU A 485 15.88 29.68 -3.91
C LEU A 485 15.08 28.90 -4.97
N ILE A 486 13.86 28.44 -4.67
CA ILE A 486 13.01 27.73 -5.64
C ILE A 486 12.71 28.66 -6.83
N GLY A 487 13.18 28.28 -8.03
CA GLY A 487 13.09 29.06 -9.27
C GLY A 487 14.29 29.99 -9.58
N SER A 488 15.40 29.88 -8.85
CA SER A 488 16.66 30.58 -9.16
C SER A 488 17.53 29.79 -10.15
N ASP A 489 18.49 30.44 -10.82
CA ASP A 489 19.46 29.77 -11.71
C ASP A 489 20.21 28.62 -11.01
N ILE A 490 20.41 28.73 -9.70
CA ILE A 490 21.03 27.70 -8.86
C ILE A 490 20.10 26.49 -8.69
N ASP A 491 18.79 26.71 -8.51
CA ASP A 491 17.79 25.65 -8.43
C ASP A 491 17.63 24.92 -9.78
N HIS A 492 17.64 25.65 -10.90
CA HIS A 492 17.72 25.06 -12.25
C HIS A 492 18.98 24.22 -12.44
N GLN A 493 20.16 24.74 -12.06
CA GLN A 493 21.42 24.00 -12.16
C GLN A 493 21.44 22.74 -11.27
N VAL A 494 20.89 22.80 -10.06
CA VAL A 494 20.80 21.65 -9.15
C VAL A 494 19.84 20.59 -9.70
N LYS A 495 18.68 21.00 -10.22
CA LYS A 495 17.72 20.11 -10.89
C LYS A 495 18.33 19.46 -12.12
N TYR A 496 19.02 20.23 -12.97
CA TYR A 496 19.73 19.71 -14.14
C TYR A 496 20.78 18.67 -13.75
N ASN A 497 21.61 18.97 -12.74
CA ASN A 497 22.63 18.04 -12.25
C ASN A 497 22.01 16.77 -11.64
N SER A 498 20.88 16.89 -10.96
CA SER A 498 20.11 15.76 -10.44
C SER A 498 19.52 14.92 -11.59
N ALA A 499 18.96 15.57 -12.62
CA ALA A 499 18.38 14.93 -13.79
C ALA A 499 19.41 14.11 -14.58
N LEU A 500 20.66 14.59 -14.66
CA LEU A 500 21.78 13.86 -15.27
C LEU A 500 22.14 12.58 -14.51
N THR A 501 21.81 12.48 -13.21
CA THR A 501 22.11 11.29 -12.41
C THR A 501 20.96 10.28 -12.38
N GLU A 502 19.78 10.65 -12.87
CA GLU A 502 18.60 9.77 -12.88
C GLU A 502 18.76 8.66 -13.94
N PRO A 503 18.85 7.37 -13.53
CA PRO A 503 19.02 6.26 -14.46
C PRO A 503 17.84 6.07 -15.42
N ALA A 504 16.64 6.55 -15.07
CA ALA A 504 15.41 6.30 -15.83
C ALA A 504 15.42 6.88 -17.25
N TRP A 505 16.08 8.04 -17.46
CA TRP A 505 16.14 8.74 -18.76
C TRP A 505 17.57 9.10 -19.20
N ASN A 506 18.59 8.76 -18.41
CA ASN A 506 19.99 8.87 -18.84
C ASN A 506 20.47 7.61 -19.60
N ASP A 507 19.67 7.14 -20.57
CA ASP A 507 19.94 5.97 -21.41
C ASP A 507 20.58 6.34 -22.77
N GLY A 508 20.71 7.64 -23.04
CA GLY A 508 21.24 8.20 -24.29
C GLY A 508 20.25 8.26 -25.45
N GLN A 509 18.98 7.87 -25.25
CA GLN A 509 17.92 7.90 -26.26
C GLN A 509 16.95 9.06 -26.02
N VAL A 510 16.63 9.34 -24.76
CA VAL A 510 15.73 10.43 -24.35
C VAL A 510 16.28 11.80 -24.79
N GLY A 511 15.47 12.59 -25.50
CA GLY A 511 15.86 13.92 -26.00
C GLY A 511 16.62 13.90 -27.33
N VAL A 512 16.89 12.73 -27.92
CA VAL A 512 17.67 12.59 -29.17
C VAL A 512 16.83 11.98 -30.29
N GLU A 513 16.04 10.94 -29.99
CA GLU A 513 15.21 10.25 -30.97
C GLU A 513 13.71 10.52 -30.73
N PRO A 514 12.89 10.59 -31.80
CA PRO A 514 11.44 10.65 -31.66
C PRO A 514 10.91 9.31 -31.11
N GLY A 515 9.95 9.38 -30.19
CA GLY A 515 9.44 8.18 -29.52
C GLY A 515 8.53 8.47 -28.33
N LEU A 516 7.92 7.39 -27.84
CA LEU A 516 7.08 7.38 -26.65
C LEU A 516 7.79 6.61 -25.52
N HIS A 517 8.04 7.30 -24.41
CA HIS A 517 8.62 6.74 -23.20
C HIS A 517 7.63 6.87 -22.06
N ILE A 518 7.52 5.83 -21.22
CA ILE A 518 6.59 5.78 -20.10
C ILE A 518 7.34 5.27 -18.89
N TRP A 519 7.15 5.91 -17.75
CA TRP A 519 7.68 5.51 -16.46
C TRP A 519 6.56 5.48 -15.42
N ARG A 520 6.63 4.52 -14.50
CA ARG A 520 5.75 4.40 -13.34
C ARG A 520 6.49 4.90 -12.10
N ILE A 521 5.81 5.62 -11.22
CA ILE A 521 6.37 5.99 -9.93
C ILE A 521 6.18 4.84 -8.95
N GLU A 522 7.27 4.35 -8.37
CA GLU A 522 7.25 3.32 -7.34
C GLU A 522 8.11 3.75 -6.16
N GLN A 523 7.52 3.99 -4.98
CA GLN A 523 8.28 4.31 -3.76
C GLN A 523 9.30 5.46 -3.93
N PHE A 524 8.89 6.58 -4.54
CA PHE A 524 9.72 7.75 -4.90
C PHE A 524 10.72 7.53 -6.06
N GLU A 525 10.77 6.37 -6.69
CA GLU A 525 11.65 6.07 -7.84
C GLU A 525 10.89 6.12 -9.17
N VAL A 526 11.61 6.47 -10.24
CA VAL A 526 11.08 6.50 -11.61
C VAL A 526 11.45 5.19 -12.31
N VAL A 527 10.48 4.30 -12.48
CA VAL A 527 10.70 2.95 -13.03
C VAL A 527 10.23 2.87 -14.48
N PRO A 528 11.09 2.49 -15.45
CA PRO A 528 10.68 2.33 -16.84
C PRO A 528 9.51 1.34 -17.02
N TRP A 529 8.47 1.78 -17.72
CA TRP A 529 7.29 0.96 -17.97
C TRP A 529 7.50 0.08 -19.21
N PRO A 530 7.29 -1.26 -19.12
CA PRO A 530 7.53 -2.17 -20.23
C PRO A 530 6.76 -1.78 -21.50
N LYS A 531 7.41 -1.84 -22.66
CA LYS A 531 6.82 -1.45 -23.96
C LYS A 531 5.57 -2.26 -24.31
N GLU A 532 5.49 -3.51 -23.85
CA GLU A 532 4.33 -4.39 -24.05
C GLU A 532 3.11 -3.95 -23.24
N LYS A 533 3.32 -3.15 -22.18
CA LYS A 533 2.28 -2.63 -21.29
C LYS A 533 1.93 -1.16 -21.57
N HIS A 534 2.47 -0.56 -22.62
CA HIS A 534 2.12 0.82 -23.00
C HIS A 534 0.61 0.94 -23.26
N GLY A 535 0.01 1.96 -22.65
CA GLY A 535 -1.44 2.13 -22.61
C GLY A 535 -2.15 1.39 -21.46
N GLN A 536 -1.44 0.65 -20.60
CA GLN A 536 -2.00 0.10 -19.34
C GLN A 536 -1.58 0.98 -18.16
N PHE A 537 -2.56 1.51 -17.44
CA PHE A 537 -2.40 2.36 -16.26
C PHE A 537 -3.14 1.78 -15.06
N TYR A 538 -2.71 2.14 -13.86
CA TYR A 538 -3.26 1.69 -12.59
C TYR A 538 -3.82 2.89 -11.83
N ASP A 539 -5.07 2.82 -11.40
CA ASP A 539 -5.75 3.94 -10.74
C ASP A 539 -5.13 4.37 -9.40
N GLY A 540 -4.36 3.48 -8.76
CA GLY A 540 -3.62 3.73 -7.54
C GLY A 540 -2.22 4.32 -7.74
N ASP A 541 -1.78 4.58 -8.98
CA ASP A 541 -0.40 4.97 -9.29
C ASP A 541 -0.31 6.35 -9.97
N SER A 542 0.91 6.87 -10.06
CA SER A 542 1.25 7.99 -10.93
C SER A 542 2.26 7.57 -12.00
N PHE A 543 2.14 8.14 -13.20
CA PHE A 543 3.01 7.84 -14.34
C PHE A 543 3.56 9.12 -14.97
N ILE A 544 4.74 9.03 -15.59
CA ILE A 544 5.33 10.07 -16.43
C ILE A 544 5.42 9.50 -17.85
N ILE A 545 4.93 10.25 -18.83
CA ILE A 545 4.92 9.89 -20.24
C ILE A 545 5.64 11.00 -20.99
N LEU A 546 6.68 10.67 -21.74
CA LEU A 546 7.34 11.60 -22.66
C LEU A 546 7.04 11.17 -24.09
N TYR A 547 6.43 12.07 -24.85
CA TYR A 547 6.26 11.95 -26.29
C TYR A 547 7.20 12.95 -26.99
N SER A 548 8.02 12.45 -27.91
CA SER A 548 8.94 13.28 -28.69
C SER A 548 8.62 13.14 -30.17
N ASP A 549 8.30 14.25 -30.83
CA ASP A 549 7.95 14.30 -32.26
C ASP A 549 8.89 15.27 -33.00
N LYS A 550 9.05 15.05 -34.30
CA LYS A 550 9.83 15.96 -35.15
C LYS A 550 8.90 16.96 -35.82
N ILE A 551 9.15 18.23 -35.59
CA ILE A 551 8.43 19.33 -36.26
C ILE A 551 9.40 20.01 -37.22
N SER A 552 8.96 20.17 -38.47
CA SER A 552 9.66 20.99 -39.46
C SER A 552 9.24 22.44 -39.27
N SER A 553 10.18 23.31 -38.92
CA SER A 553 9.95 24.76 -38.93
C SER A 553 9.79 25.29 -40.36
N ASP A 554 9.18 26.46 -40.52
CA ASP A 554 9.04 27.12 -41.84
C ASP A 554 10.39 27.36 -42.56
N ASP A 555 11.48 27.46 -41.80
CA ASP A 555 12.87 27.58 -42.29
C ASP A 555 13.51 26.24 -42.73
N GLY A 556 12.77 25.12 -42.68
CA GLY A 556 13.23 23.80 -43.10
C GLY A 556 14.13 23.07 -42.09
N THR A 557 14.31 23.63 -40.89
CA THR A 557 15.01 22.97 -39.77
C THR A 557 14.09 21.97 -39.06
N GLU A 558 14.54 20.72 -38.90
CA GLU A 558 13.85 19.73 -38.06
C GLU A 558 14.24 19.95 -36.59
N THR A 559 13.29 20.34 -35.75
CA THR A 559 13.45 20.40 -34.31
C THR A 559 12.63 19.30 -33.64
N LEU A 560 13.19 18.70 -32.59
CA LEU A 560 12.49 17.72 -31.76
C LEU A 560 11.67 18.49 -30.73
N VAL A 561 10.37 18.25 -30.69
CA VAL A 561 9.45 18.86 -29.72
C VAL A 561 8.98 17.78 -28.76
N HIS A 562 8.91 18.15 -27.49
CA HIS A 562 8.68 17.24 -26.38
C HIS A 562 7.39 17.61 -25.65
N ASP A 563 6.53 16.62 -25.45
CA ASP A 563 5.35 16.72 -24.60
C ASP A 563 5.53 15.73 -23.42
N ILE A 564 5.58 16.24 -22.19
CA ILE A 564 5.63 15.44 -20.97
C ILE A 564 4.25 15.45 -20.33
N PHE A 565 3.60 14.29 -20.25
CA PHE A 565 2.35 14.09 -19.55
C PHE A 565 2.63 13.40 -18.22
N PHE A 566 2.20 13.98 -17.10
CA PHE A 566 2.20 13.26 -15.82
C PHE A 566 0.77 12.91 -15.45
N TRP A 567 0.53 11.60 -15.42
CA TRP A 567 -0.78 11.02 -15.19
C TRP A 567 -0.96 10.70 -13.71
N LEU A 568 -2.08 11.15 -13.16
CA LEU A 568 -2.47 10.96 -11.76
C LEU A 568 -3.69 10.05 -11.71
N GLY A 569 -3.51 8.85 -11.18
CA GLY A 569 -4.60 7.91 -10.93
C GLY A 569 -5.58 8.43 -9.88
N LYS A 570 -6.84 7.99 -9.95
CA LYS A 570 -7.89 8.43 -9.02
C LYS A 570 -7.57 8.14 -7.55
N HIS A 571 -6.86 7.04 -7.30
CA HIS A 571 -6.47 6.57 -5.98
C HIS A 571 -4.95 6.69 -5.72
N THR A 572 -4.22 7.46 -6.55
CA THR A 572 -2.77 7.65 -6.36
C THR A 572 -2.46 8.31 -5.03
N SER A 573 -1.36 7.87 -4.41
CA SER A 573 -0.94 8.42 -3.12
C SER A 573 -0.25 9.79 -3.28
N GLN A 574 -0.22 10.57 -2.19
CA GLN A 574 0.34 11.92 -2.21
C GLN A 574 1.85 11.93 -2.56
N ASP A 575 2.59 10.90 -2.17
CA ASP A 575 4.01 10.76 -2.50
C ASP A 575 4.19 10.56 -3.99
N GLU A 576 3.42 9.64 -4.58
CA GLU A 576 3.52 9.33 -6.00
C GLU A 576 3.13 10.53 -6.86
N ALA A 577 2.03 11.20 -6.54
CA ALA A 577 1.61 12.42 -7.22
C ALA A 577 2.64 13.55 -7.08
N GLY A 578 3.22 13.71 -5.89
CA GLY A 578 4.27 14.69 -5.62
C GLY A 578 5.56 14.38 -6.38
N THR A 579 5.98 13.12 -6.39
CA THR A 579 7.14 12.64 -7.14
C THR A 579 6.93 12.79 -8.63
N ALA A 580 5.79 12.42 -9.19
CA ALA A 580 5.49 12.58 -10.61
C ALA A 580 5.59 14.05 -11.05
N ALA A 581 5.01 14.97 -10.27
CA ALA A 581 5.10 16.40 -10.54
C ALA A 581 6.55 16.92 -10.44
N TYR A 582 7.28 16.54 -9.40
CA TYR A 582 8.68 16.95 -9.21
C TYR A 582 9.60 16.41 -10.32
N LYS A 583 9.48 15.12 -10.62
CA LYS A 583 10.27 14.42 -11.64
C LYS A 583 9.95 14.89 -13.06
N THR A 584 8.74 15.37 -13.31
CA THR A 584 8.37 16.01 -14.58
C THR A 584 9.14 17.31 -14.80
N VAL A 585 9.29 18.14 -13.76
CA VAL A 585 10.11 19.36 -13.82
C VAL A 585 11.59 19.03 -14.01
N GLU A 586 12.08 17.98 -13.35
CA GLU A 586 13.46 17.50 -13.51
C GLU A 586 13.73 16.99 -14.94
N LEU A 587 12.78 16.26 -15.54
CA LEU A 587 12.86 15.77 -16.91
C LEU A 587 12.80 16.93 -17.93
N ASP A 588 11.97 17.94 -17.72
CA ASP A 588 11.93 19.12 -18.58
C ASP A 588 13.27 19.89 -18.53
N GLU A 589 13.86 20.04 -17.34
CA GLU A 589 15.19 20.66 -17.19
C GLU A 589 16.27 19.87 -17.94
N PHE A 590 16.22 18.53 -17.92
CA PHE A 590 17.09 17.67 -18.74
C PHE A 590 16.92 17.94 -20.25
N LEU A 591 15.68 18.20 -20.69
CA LEU A 591 15.33 18.61 -22.05
C LEU A 591 15.52 20.13 -22.28
N LYS A 592 16.29 20.80 -21.41
CA LYS A 592 16.63 22.23 -21.47
C LYS A 592 15.42 23.18 -21.38
N GLY A 593 14.36 22.77 -20.69
CA GLY A 593 13.16 23.57 -20.47
C GLY A 593 12.30 23.77 -21.72
N SER A 594 12.47 22.91 -22.74
CA SER A 594 11.77 23.02 -24.02
C SER A 594 10.51 22.16 -24.11
N ALA A 595 10.22 21.34 -23.10
CA ALA A 595 9.08 20.42 -23.14
C ALA A 595 7.79 21.10 -22.67
N THR A 596 6.70 20.80 -23.37
CA THR A 596 5.35 21.15 -22.91
C THR A 596 4.95 20.18 -21.81
N GLN A 597 4.54 20.69 -20.65
CA GLN A 597 4.17 19.86 -19.50
C GLN A 597 2.64 19.79 -19.37
N HIS A 598 2.07 18.59 -19.35
CA HIS A 598 0.64 18.32 -19.27
C HIS A 598 0.30 17.59 -17.97
N ARG A 599 -0.65 18.16 -17.21
CA ARG A 599 -1.20 17.51 -16.01
C ARG A 599 -2.43 16.70 -16.40
N GLU A 600 -2.32 15.38 -16.31
CA GLU A 600 -3.38 14.45 -16.70
C GLU A 600 -4.03 13.81 -15.48
N ILE A 601 -5.35 13.97 -15.35
CA ILE A 601 -6.14 13.36 -14.27
C ILE A 601 -6.98 12.23 -14.86
N GLN A 602 -7.03 11.07 -14.21
CA GLN A 602 -7.78 9.91 -14.69
C GLN A 602 -9.24 10.20 -15.07
N GLU A 603 -9.93 11.08 -14.34
CA GLU A 603 -11.37 11.37 -14.54
C GLU A 603 -11.63 12.28 -15.76
N ALA A 604 -10.61 13.00 -16.22
CA ALA A 604 -10.70 13.92 -17.36
C ALA A 604 -9.34 14.04 -18.07
N PRO A 605 -8.88 12.98 -18.75
CA PRO A 605 -7.65 13.03 -19.53
C PRO A 605 -7.83 13.92 -20.76
N SER A 606 -6.77 14.63 -21.16
CA SER A 606 -6.77 15.47 -22.35
C SER A 606 -6.93 14.65 -23.64
N ASP A 607 -7.49 15.29 -24.67
CA ASP A 607 -7.62 14.67 -26.00
C ASP A 607 -6.25 14.28 -26.59
N ASP A 608 -5.21 15.04 -26.28
CA ASP A 608 -3.84 14.80 -26.73
C ASP A 608 -3.25 13.56 -26.05
N PHE A 609 -3.43 13.41 -24.73
CA PHE A 609 -3.05 12.20 -24.02
C PHE A 609 -3.80 10.97 -24.57
N LEU A 610 -5.10 11.09 -24.79
CA LEU A 610 -5.91 10.01 -25.34
C LEU A 610 -5.52 9.64 -26.79
N ALA A 611 -5.02 10.59 -27.57
CA ALA A 611 -4.53 10.34 -28.93
C ALA A 611 -3.26 9.49 -28.95
N LEU A 612 -2.41 9.57 -27.93
CA LEU A 612 -1.21 8.73 -27.79
C LEU A 612 -1.55 7.25 -27.61
N PHE A 613 -2.72 6.95 -27.04
CA PHE A 613 -3.13 5.60 -26.68
C PHE A 613 -4.45 5.22 -27.37
N PRO A 614 -4.43 4.76 -28.64
CA PRO A 614 -5.62 4.26 -29.33
C PRO A 614 -6.35 3.14 -28.58
N ARG A 615 -5.62 2.42 -27.72
CA ARG A 615 -6.12 1.40 -26.81
C ARG A 615 -5.56 1.68 -25.42
N ILE A 616 -6.37 2.28 -24.55
CA ILE A 616 -6.02 2.54 -23.16
C ILE A 616 -6.76 1.55 -22.25
N SER A 617 -6.06 1.06 -21.21
CA SER A 617 -6.58 0.17 -20.18
C SER A 617 -6.28 0.77 -18.82
N ILE A 618 -7.30 1.04 -18.01
CA ILE A 618 -7.15 1.52 -16.63
C ILE A 618 -7.62 0.40 -15.70
N ARG A 619 -6.76 -0.01 -14.77
CA ARG A 619 -7.00 -1.12 -13.84
C ARG A 619 -7.01 -0.65 -12.39
N VAL A 620 -7.71 -1.39 -11.54
CA VAL A 620 -7.72 -1.11 -10.10
C VAL A 620 -6.45 -1.65 -9.45
N GLY A 621 -5.89 -0.89 -8.52
CA GLY A 621 -4.72 -1.25 -7.73
C GLY A 621 -3.52 -0.35 -8.03
N GLY A 622 -2.33 -0.76 -7.60
CA GLY A 622 -1.13 0.06 -7.75
C GLY A 622 0.11 -0.51 -7.06
N ALA A 623 1.21 0.23 -7.15
CA ALA A 623 2.41 0.10 -6.34
C ALA A 623 2.11 0.41 -4.86
N LYS A 624 3.04 0.02 -3.98
CA LYS A 624 2.94 0.35 -2.56
C LYS A 624 3.41 1.81 -2.37
N SER A 625 2.60 2.63 -1.71
CA SER A 625 3.02 3.98 -1.29
C SER A 625 4.33 3.92 -0.48
N GLY A 626 5.25 4.84 -0.78
CA GLY A 626 6.52 5.02 -0.08
C GLY A 626 6.38 5.66 1.31
N PHE A 627 5.19 6.14 1.70
CA PHE A 627 5.00 6.79 3.01
C PHE A 627 4.82 5.84 4.19
N ARG A 628 4.47 4.55 4.00
CA ARG A 628 4.37 3.51 5.06
C ARG A 628 4.18 2.08 4.52
N HIS A 629 4.81 1.10 5.18
CA HIS A 629 4.59 -0.32 4.92
C HIS A 629 3.24 -0.79 5.49
N VAL A 630 2.32 -1.20 4.62
CA VAL A 630 1.14 -2.03 4.96
C VAL A 630 1.48 -3.48 4.60
N GLU A 631 1.13 -4.43 5.46
CA GLU A 631 1.35 -5.87 5.23
C GLU A 631 0.56 -6.34 3.99
N GLU A 632 1.15 -7.28 3.24
CA GLU A 632 0.54 -7.85 2.03
C GLU A 632 -0.74 -8.61 2.40
N GLU A 633 -1.90 -8.09 2.02
CA GLU A 633 -3.10 -8.90 1.94
C GLU A 633 -2.94 -9.87 0.76
N GLU A 634 -3.13 -11.16 1.02
CA GLU A 634 -3.20 -12.16 -0.05
C GLU A 634 -4.28 -11.75 -1.06
N PRO A 635 -4.04 -11.89 -2.38
CA PRO A 635 -5.02 -11.48 -3.38
C PRO A 635 -6.30 -12.28 -3.16
N GLN A 636 -7.32 -11.64 -2.59
CA GLN A 636 -8.67 -12.19 -2.56
C GLN A 636 -9.15 -12.28 -4.01
N GLU A 637 -9.79 -13.40 -4.37
CA GLU A 637 -10.46 -13.57 -5.66
C GLU A 637 -11.70 -12.66 -5.71
N THR A 638 -11.50 -11.36 -5.85
CA THR A 638 -12.56 -10.39 -6.05
C THR A 638 -13.05 -10.44 -7.50
N PRO A 639 -14.37 -10.28 -7.73
CA PRO A 639 -14.92 -10.20 -9.08
C PRO A 639 -14.38 -8.95 -9.79
N THR A 640 -13.81 -9.10 -10.98
CA THR A 640 -13.31 -7.98 -11.80
C THR A 640 -14.29 -7.68 -12.93
N LEU A 641 -14.72 -6.42 -13.06
CA LEU A 641 -15.59 -5.97 -14.15
C LEU A 641 -14.87 -4.92 -15.02
N LEU A 642 -14.65 -5.22 -16.30
CA LEU A 642 -14.07 -4.31 -17.28
C LEU A 642 -15.16 -3.75 -18.19
N ARG A 643 -15.28 -2.43 -18.28
CA ARG A 643 -16.12 -1.72 -19.25
C ARG A 643 -15.28 -1.37 -20.49
N VAL A 644 -15.79 -1.70 -21.66
CA VAL A 644 -15.17 -1.46 -22.98
C VAL A 644 -16.06 -0.52 -23.78
N PHE A 645 -15.57 0.68 -24.06
CA PHE A 645 -16.32 1.72 -24.74
C PHE A 645 -15.47 2.53 -25.71
N LYS A 646 -16.10 3.15 -26.71
CA LYS A 646 -15.41 3.95 -27.72
C LYS A 646 -14.78 5.21 -27.12
N ASN A 647 -13.53 5.47 -27.49
CA ASN A 647 -12.81 6.70 -27.13
C ASN A 647 -13.37 7.89 -27.93
N PRO A 648 -13.92 8.95 -27.29
CA PRO A 648 -14.44 10.12 -27.99
C PRO A 648 -13.34 10.97 -28.66
N ALA A 649 -12.11 10.98 -28.14
CA ALA A 649 -11.01 11.83 -28.62
C ALA A 649 -10.23 11.25 -29.81
N SER A 650 -10.12 9.91 -29.89
CA SER A 650 -9.21 9.21 -30.84
C SER A 650 -9.84 8.94 -32.22
N GLY A 651 -10.75 9.80 -32.68
CA GLY A 651 -11.41 9.66 -33.98
C GLY A 651 -12.25 8.36 -34.10
N VAL A 652 -12.35 7.81 -35.32
CA VAL A 652 -13.29 6.71 -35.62
C VAL A 652 -12.91 5.38 -34.95
N ASN A 653 -11.65 5.18 -34.54
CA ASN A 653 -11.06 3.86 -34.27
C ASN A 653 -10.59 3.57 -32.83
N GLY A 654 -10.63 4.52 -31.89
CA GLY A 654 -10.12 4.31 -30.53
C GLY A 654 -11.09 3.61 -29.58
N VAL A 655 -10.58 2.75 -28.70
CA VAL A 655 -11.37 2.02 -27.68
C VAL A 655 -10.68 2.08 -26.32
N VAL A 656 -11.45 2.35 -25.27
CA VAL A 656 -11.02 2.41 -23.87
C VAL A 656 -11.50 1.16 -23.13
N VAL A 657 -10.64 0.59 -22.31
CA VAL A 657 -10.94 -0.46 -21.35
C VAL A 657 -10.77 0.12 -19.95
N HIS A 658 -11.80 0.09 -19.13
CA HIS A 658 -11.78 0.66 -17.79
C HIS A 658 -12.32 -0.34 -16.79
N GLU A 659 -11.55 -0.63 -15.75
CA GLU A 659 -12.02 -1.45 -14.64
C GLU A 659 -12.96 -0.65 -13.75
N VAL A 660 -14.20 -1.11 -13.65
CA VAL A 660 -15.30 -0.46 -12.92
C VAL A 660 -15.73 -1.32 -11.74
N GLU A 661 -16.47 -0.73 -10.81
CA GLU A 661 -17.05 -1.46 -9.68
C GLU A 661 -17.89 -2.65 -10.19
N PRO A 662 -17.72 -3.87 -9.63
CA PRO A 662 -18.43 -5.07 -10.07
C PRO A 662 -19.89 -5.08 -9.56
N SER A 663 -20.68 -4.11 -10.02
CA SER A 663 -22.09 -3.91 -9.69
C SER A 663 -22.94 -3.81 -10.96
N TRP A 664 -24.21 -4.21 -10.86
CA TRP A 664 -25.17 -4.08 -11.96
C TRP A 664 -25.43 -2.60 -12.32
N THR A 665 -25.21 -1.68 -11.38
CA THR A 665 -25.35 -0.23 -11.58
C THR A 665 -24.29 0.35 -12.53
N SER A 666 -23.19 -0.38 -12.77
CA SER A 666 -22.12 0.05 -13.68
C SER A 666 -22.40 -0.33 -15.14
N LEU A 667 -23.40 -1.16 -15.40
CA LEU A 667 -23.78 -1.57 -16.76
C LEU A 667 -24.39 -0.40 -17.54
N ASP A 668 -24.16 -0.39 -18.84
CA ASP A 668 -24.75 0.56 -19.78
C ASP A 668 -25.06 -0.12 -21.11
N ASP A 669 -26.25 0.15 -21.66
CA ASP A 669 -26.75 -0.49 -22.87
C ASP A 669 -25.90 -0.22 -24.13
N THR A 670 -25.08 0.83 -24.11
CA THR A 670 -24.27 1.26 -25.26
C THR A 670 -22.87 0.66 -25.30
N ASP A 671 -22.44 -0.05 -24.26
CA ASP A 671 -21.06 -0.52 -24.12
C ASP A 671 -20.96 -2.05 -23.95
N VAL A 672 -19.73 -2.59 -23.95
CA VAL A 672 -19.45 -4.03 -23.72
C VAL A 672 -18.75 -4.22 -22.39
N PHE A 673 -19.13 -5.22 -21.62
CA PHE A 673 -18.57 -5.50 -20.30
C PHE A 673 -17.96 -6.90 -20.23
N VAL A 674 -16.79 -7.03 -19.61
CA VAL A 674 -16.09 -8.30 -19.40
C VAL A 674 -15.98 -8.54 -17.89
N LEU A 675 -16.69 -9.54 -17.40
CA LEU A 675 -16.76 -9.91 -15.99
C LEU A 675 -15.95 -11.20 -15.74
N ASP A 676 -14.94 -11.14 -14.89
CA ASP A 676 -14.12 -12.30 -14.49
C ASP A 676 -14.45 -12.70 -13.05
N VAL A 677 -15.09 -13.87 -12.87
CA VAL A 677 -15.56 -14.36 -11.57
C VAL A 677 -15.37 -15.87 -11.49
N GLY A 678 -14.68 -16.34 -10.44
CA GLY A 678 -14.59 -17.76 -10.10
C GLY A 678 -14.01 -18.66 -11.20
N GLY A 679 -13.04 -18.15 -11.97
CA GLY A 679 -12.39 -18.90 -13.07
C GLY A 679 -13.19 -18.98 -14.37
N LYS A 680 -14.31 -18.24 -14.49
CA LYS A 680 -15.09 -18.09 -15.72
C LYS A 680 -15.21 -16.61 -16.11
N THR A 681 -15.01 -16.33 -17.39
CA THR A 681 -15.10 -14.99 -17.95
C THR A 681 -16.41 -14.83 -18.74
N TRP A 682 -17.21 -13.85 -18.38
CA TRP A 682 -18.48 -13.51 -19.01
C TRP A 682 -18.33 -12.22 -19.80
N VAL A 683 -18.84 -12.20 -21.03
CA VAL A 683 -18.90 -10.98 -21.86
C VAL A 683 -20.35 -10.59 -22.03
N TRP A 684 -20.74 -9.47 -21.44
CA TRP A 684 -22.05 -8.88 -21.60
C TRP A 684 -22.01 -7.82 -22.70
N GLN A 685 -22.83 -7.99 -23.74
CA GLN A 685 -22.92 -7.04 -24.85
C GLN A 685 -24.23 -6.25 -24.74
N GLY A 686 -24.12 -4.95 -24.49
CA GLY A 686 -25.26 -4.04 -24.50
C GLY A 686 -26.00 -4.05 -25.84
N LYS A 687 -27.28 -3.73 -25.83
CA LYS A 687 -28.12 -3.77 -27.05
C LYS A 687 -27.63 -2.78 -28.13
N ASP A 688 -27.02 -1.67 -27.72
CA ASP A 688 -26.60 -0.56 -28.59
C ASP A 688 -25.07 -0.46 -28.75
N CYS A 689 -24.32 -1.49 -28.33
CA CYS A 689 -22.86 -1.48 -28.41
C CYS A 689 -22.29 -1.67 -29.84
N SER A 690 -21.16 -1.01 -30.08
CA SER A 690 -20.51 -0.95 -31.38
C SER A 690 -19.74 -2.24 -31.74
N PRO A 691 -19.58 -2.55 -33.03
CA PRO A 691 -18.76 -3.69 -33.48
C PRO A 691 -17.30 -3.64 -33.01
N MET A 692 -16.74 -2.44 -32.84
CA MET A 692 -15.36 -2.24 -32.39
C MET A 692 -15.18 -2.58 -30.91
N GLU A 693 -16.14 -2.20 -30.05
CA GLU A 693 -16.14 -2.57 -28.63
C GLU A 693 -16.22 -4.10 -28.48
N LYS A 694 -17.08 -4.75 -29.29
CA LYS A 694 -17.17 -6.22 -29.32
C LYS A 694 -15.86 -6.88 -29.74
N ALA A 695 -15.20 -6.36 -30.79
CA ALA A 695 -13.92 -6.87 -31.26
C ALA A 695 -12.81 -6.69 -30.20
N LYS A 696 -12.79 -5.54 -29.52
CA LYS A 696 -11.82 -5.29 -28.45
C LYS A 696 -12.07 -6.16 -27.22
N ALA A 697 -13.32 -6.34 -26.82
CA ALA A 697 -13.68 -7.28 -25.75
C ALA A 697 -13.26 -8.72 -26.08
N ALA A 698 -13.47 -9.17 -27.32
CA ALA A 698 -13.01 -10.48 -27.76
C ALA A 698 -11.48 -10.63 -27.69
N GLN A 699 -10.73 -9.58 -28.05
CA GLN A 699 -9.27 -9.56 -27.90
C GLN A 699 -8.85 -9.69 -26.42
N ILE A 700 -9.45 -8.91 -25.52
CA ILE A 700 -9.15 -8.94 -24.08
C ILE A 700 -9.39 -10.33 -23.51
N VAL A 701 -10.54 -10.91 -23.86
CA VAL A 701 -10.94 -12.23 -23.38
C VAL A 701 -10.04 -13.33 -23.94
N HIS A 702 -9.59 -13.21 -25.18
CA HIS A 702 -8.58 -14.10 -25.75
C HIS A 702 -7.27 -14.04 -24.95
N ASP A 703 -6.75 -12.85 -24.69
CA ASP A 703 -5.53 -12.65 -23.91
C ASP A 703 -5.68 -13.18 -22.47
N MET A 704 -6.83 -12.96 -21.84
CA MET A 704 -7.16 -13.50 -20.51
C MET A 704 -7.27 -15.04 -20.51
N SER A 705 -7.89 -15.63 -21.53
CA SER A 705 -8.05 -17.08 -21.64
C SER A 705 -6.72 -17.81 -21.82
N ILE A 706 -5.77 -17.22 -22.55
CA ILE A 706 -4.42 -17.77 -22.71
C ILE A 706 -3.67 -17.75 -21.37
N ALA A 707 -3.83 -16.68 -20.59
CA ALA A 707 -3.14 -16.53 -19.30
C ALA A 707 -3.73 -17.43 -18.21
N LYS A 708 -5.06 -17.52 -18.10
CA LYS A 708 -5.77 -18.15 -16.98
C LYS A 708 -6.41 -19.51 -17.28
N HIS A 709 -6.50 -19.94 -18.54
CA HIS A 709 -7.26 -21.13 -18.98
C HIS A 709 -8.76 -21.11 -18.57
N SER A 710 -9.35 -19.91 -18.48
CA SER A 710 -10.75 -19.72 -18.08
C SER A 710 -11.76 -20.08 -19.18
N GLU A 711 -12.92 -20.58 -18.78
CA GLU A 711 -14.08 -20.75 -19.69
C GLU A 711 -14.67 -19.38 -20.05
N VAL A 712 -15.05 -19.18 -21.32
CA VAL A 712 -15.56 -17.90 -21.83
C VAL A 712 -17.01 -18.05 -22.30
N GLU A 713 -17.90 -17.18 -21.84
CA GLU A 713 -19.29 -17.11 -22.32
C GLU A 713 -19.66 -15.70 -22.76
N VAL A 714 -20.10 -15.56 -24.01
CA VAL A 714 -20.53 -14.28 -24.59
C VAL A 714 -22.06 -14.24 -24.66
N VAL A 715 -22.65 -13.19 -24.08
CA VAL A 715 -24.09 -13.04 -23.91
C VAL A 715 -24.52 -11.64 -24.33
N SER A 716 -25.53 -11.53 -25.20
CA SER A 716 -26.18 -10.25 -25.50
C SER A 716 -27.19 -9.91 -24.42
N GLN A 717 -27.39 -8.63 -24.13
CA GLN A 717 -28.44 -8.13 -23.24
C GLN A 717 -29.83 -8.73 -23.54
N THR A 718 -30.15 -8.95 -24.82
CA THR A 718 -31.43 -9.52 -25.28
C THR A 718 -31.58 -11.03 -25.05
N ASP A 719 -30.51 -11.73 -24.70
CA ASP A 719 -30.55 -13.15 -24.36
C ASP A 719 -31.09 -13.32 -22.94
N SER A 720 -31.98 -14.29 -22.74
CA SER A 720 -32.44 -14.73 -21.41
C SER A 720 -31.30 -15.02 -20.40
N ARG A 721 -30.14 -15.46 -20.90
CA ARG A 721 -28.95 -15.74 -20.07
C ARG A 721 -28.27 -14.48 -19.55
N SER A 722 -28.56 -13.29 -20.11
CA SER A 722 -27.97 -12.02 -19.67
C SER A 722 -28.28 -11.73 -18.21
N ARG A 723 -29.44 -12.20 -17.74
CA ARG A 723 -29.86 -12.09 -16.34
C ARG A 723 -28.86 -12.72 -15.37
N ARG A 724 -28.20 -13.81 -15.77
CA ARG A 724 -27.20 -14.48 -14.93
C ARG A 724 -26.02 -13.55 -14.62
N ILE A 725 -25.64 -12.68 -15.55
CA ILE A 725 -24.56 -11.70 -15.35
C ILE A 725 -25.01 -10.61 -14.38
N VAL A 726 -26.25 -10.14 -14.51
CA VAL A 726 -26.84 -9.15 -13.58
C VAL A 726 -26.94 -9.70 -12.16
N ASP A 727 -27.36 -10.95 -11.99
CA ASP A 727 -27.43 -11.62 -10.69
C ASP A 727 -26.01 -11.79 -10.06
N LEU A 728 -25.00 -12.11 -10.88
CA LEU A 728 -23.60 -12.22 -10.44
C LEU A 728 -23.02 -10.86 -9.99
N LEU A 729 -23.54 -9.77 -10.53
CA LEU A 729 -23.21 -8.38 -10.15
C LEU A 729 -24.11 -7.84 -9.02
N GLY A 730 -24.81 -8.72 -8.30
CA GLY A 730 -25.62 -8.36 -7.13
C GLY A 730 -27.01 -7.80 -7.44
N GLY A 731 -27.52 -7.98 -8.66
CA GLY A 731 -28.89 -7.65 -9.00
C GLY A 731 -29.91 -8.61 -8.37
N ASP A 732 -31.10 -8.09 -8.07
CA ASP A 732 -32.24 -8.78 -7.48
C ASP A 732 -33.48 -8.72 -8.39
N ASP A 733 -34.59 -9.35 -7.99
CA ASP A 733 -35.83 -9.38 -8.77
C ASP A 733 -36.43 -7.99 -9.08
N GLU A 734 -36.03 -6.95 -8.34
CA GLU A 734 -36.43 -5.55 -8.55
C GLU A 734 -35.56 -4.80 -9.57
N THR A 735 -34.39 -5.36 -9.91
CA THR A 735 -33.44 -4.74 -10.84
C THR A 735 -34.05 -4.59 -12.24
N PRO A 736 -33.97 -3.38 -12.87
CA PRO A 736 -34.59 -3.09 -14.16
C PRO A 736 -34.24 -4.09 -15.26
N ARG A 737 -35.25 -4.44 -16.07
CA ARG A 737 -35.08 -5.32 -17.24
C ARG A 737 -34.95 -4.56 -18.56
N ASP A 738 -35.42 -3.31 -18.59
CA ASP A 738 -35.64 -2.54 -19.82
C ASP A 738 -34.50 -1.56 -20.18
N GLY A 739 -33.36 -1.66 -19.51
CA GLY A 739 -32.15 -0.96 -19.87
C GLY A 739 -31.31 -0.54 -18.66
N PHE A 740 -30.00 -0.48 -18.87
CA PHE A 740 -29.02 0.01 -17.91
C PHE A 740 -28.42 1.31 -18.41
N HIS A 741 -28.21 2.25 -17.50
CA HIS A 741 -27.57 3.51 -17.81
C HIS A 741 -26.53 3.84 -16.74
N SER A 742 -25.29 3.99 -17.16
CA SER A 742 -24.19 4.44 -16.32
C SER A 742 -23.36 5.47 -17.07
N PRO A 743 -23.13 6.67 -16.52
CA PRO A 743 -22.26 7.66 -17.14
C PRO A 743 -20.87 7.06 -17.36
N ARG A 744 -20.18 7.51 -18.42
CA ARG A 744 -18.83 7.04 -18.72
C ARG A 744 -17.84 7.61 -17.69
N PRO A 745 -16.73 6.91 -17.40
CA PRO A 745 -15.75 7.35 -16.40
C PRO A 745 -14.96 8.63 -16.77
N PHE A 746 -15.10 9.11 -18.01
CA PHE A 746 -14.51 10.37 -18.45
C PHE A 746 -15.62 11.41 -18.61
N ALA A 747 -15.41 12.61 -18.03
CA ALA A 747 -16.29 13.74 -18.29
C ALA A 747 -16.36 14.01 -19.81
N GLN A 748 -17.56 14.02 -20.38
CA GLN A 748 -17.71 14.47 -21.77
C GLN A 748 -17.59 15.99 -21.76
N HIS A 749 -16.60 16.53 -22.48
CA HIS A 749 -16.58 17.96 -22.76
C HIS A 749 -17.82 18.29 -23.60
N HIS A 750 -18.85 18.85 -22.95
CA HIS A 750 -20.04 19.35 -23.63
C HIS A 750 -19.58 20.41 -24.64
N SER A 751 -19.77 20.12 -25.92
CA SER A 751 -19.43 21.00 -27.04
C SER A 751 -20.39 22.19 -27.17
N ASP A 752 -20.88 22.70 -26.05
CA ASP A 752 -21.58 23.97 -26.02
C ASP A 752 -20.49 25.04 -26.17
N GLN A 753 -20.29 25.51 -27.40
CA GLN A 753 -19.24 26.44 -27.82
C GLN A 753 -19.17 27.66 -26.89
N THR A 754 -18.32 27.59 -25.86
CA THR A 754 -17.91 28.76 -25.12
C THR A 754 -16.71 29.41 -25.81
N CYS A 755 -16.80 30.73 -26.01
CA CYS A 755 -15.70 31.57 -26.51
C CYS A 755 -14.40 31.33 -25.73
N LYS A 756 -13.26 31.35 -26.42
CA LYS A 756 -11.93 31.21 -25.81
C LYS A 756 -11.60 32.48 -25.04
N LYS A 757 -11.00 32.34 -23.86
CA LYS A 757 -10.62 33.48 -23.00
C LYS A 757 -9.13 33.49 -22.78
N LEU A 758 -8.48 34.57 -23.18
CA LEU A 758 -7.05 34.81 -22.99
C LEU A 758 -6.85 35.84 -21.88
N PHE A 759 -6.12 35.46 -20.85
CA PHE A 759 -5.72 36.29 -19.73
C PHE A 759 -4.22 36.54 -19.76
N ARG A 760 -3.78 37.71 -19.28
CA ARG A 760 -2.36 38.08 -19.14
C ARG A 760 -2.03 38.25 -17.67
N LEU A 761 -0.92 37.65 -17.27
CA LEU A 761 -0.27 37.81 -15.98
C LEU A 761 0.98 38.65 -16.21
N SER A 762 0.95 39.92 -15.78
CA SER A 762 2.04 40.87 -15.98
C SER A 762 2.32 41.67 -14.72
N ASP A 763 3.60 41.92 -14.43
CA ASP A 763 4.07 42.81 -13.37
C ASP A 763 4.54 44.19 -13.87
N SER A 764 4.30 44.51 -15.14
CA SER A 764 4.68 45.78 -15.79
C SER A 764 4.12 47.03 -15.09
N SER A 765 3.01 46.92 -14.35
CA SER A 765 2.43 48.00 -13.52
C SER A 765 3.15 48.23 -12.18
N GLY A 766 4.14 47.41 -11.82
CA GLY A 766 4.85 47.43 -10.53
C GLY A 766 4.25 46.49 -9.47
N GLU A 767 3.03 46.00 -9.69
CA GLU A 767 2.40 44.91 -8.95
C GLU A 767 1.90 43.85 -9.94
N LEU A 768 1.91 42.58 -9.52
CA LEU A 768 1.48 41.45 -10.34
C LEU A 768 -0.03 41.52 -10.59
N SER A 769 -0.43 41.72 -11.84
CA SER A 769 -1.82 41.86 -12.26
C SER A 769 -2.24 40.70 -13.16
N PHE A 770 -3.47 40.22 -12.98
CA PHE A 770 -4.07 39.18 -13.82
C PHE A 770 -5.39 39.70 -14.37
N GLY A 771 -5.51 39.77 -15.69
CA GLY A 771 -6.68 40.35 -16.35
C GLY A 771 -7.00 39.71 -17.69
N LEU A 772 -8.27 39.78 -18.09
CA LEU A 772 -8.75 39.32 -19.39
C LEU A 772 -8.23 40.27 -20.49
N VAL A 773 -7.53 39.72 -21.48
CA VAL A 773 -7.01 40.47 -22.64
C VAL A 773 -7.91 40.31 -23.85
N LYS A 774 -8.42 39.11 -24.08
CA LYS A 774 -9.21 38.80 -25.29
C LYS A 774 -10.22 37.70 -25.00
N GLU A 775 -11.44 37.90 -25.50
CA GLU A 775 -12.49 36.89 -25.53
C GLU A 775 -12.98 36.77 -26.98
N ALA A 776 -12.69 35.64 -27.62
CA ALA A 776 -12.93 35.46 -29.05
C ALA A 776 -13.03 33.96 -29.41
N GLU A 777 -13.55 33.64 -30.60
CA GLU A 777 -13.56 32.27 -31.12
C GLU A 777 -12.15 31.77 -31.50
N ARG A 778 -11.27 32.70 -31.89
CA ARG A 778 -9.88 32.42 -32.29
C ARG A 778 -8.92 33.35 -31.58
N ILE A 779 -7.82 32.77 -31.11
CA ILE A 779 -6.69 33.48 -30.48
C ILE A 779 -5.48 33.24 -31.38
N LEU A 780 -4.80 34.32 -31.77
CA LEU A 780 -3.67 34.26 -32.69
C LEU A 780 -2.36 34.31 -31.90
N GLN A 781 -1.28 33.78 -32.49
CA GLN A 781 0.05 33.84 -31.88
C GLN A 781 0.49 35.28 -31.59
N GLU A 782 0.04 36.24 -32.40
CA GLU A 782 0.29 37.69 -32.22
C GLU A 782 -0.38 38.29 -30.97
N ASP A 783 -1.34 37.59 -30.35
CA ASP A 783 -1.94 38.01 -29.08
C ASP A 783 -1.05 37.69 -27.86
N LEU A 784 0.03 36.92 -28.06
CA LEU A 784 0.98 36.50 -27.01
C LEU A 784 2.24 37.38 -27.05
N ASP A 785 2.50 38.09 -25.96
CA ASP A 785 3.68 38.95 -25.79
C ASP A 785 4.81 38.19 -25.09
N SER A 786 5.98 38.08 -25.72
CA SER A 786 7.18 37.43 -25.17
C SER A 786 7.59 37.94 -23.79
N SER A 787 7.14 39.12 -23.37
CA SER A 787 7.50 39.75 -22.09
C SER A 787 6.71 39.23 -20.89
N ASP A 788 5.63 38.46 -21.06
CA ASP A 788 4.71 38.09 -19.97
C ASP A 788 4.25 36.62 -20.02
N VAL A 789 3.44 36.22 -19.04
CA VAL A 789 2.77 34.90 -18.99
C VAL A 789 1.29 35.03 -19.34
N PHE A 790 0.79 34.14 -20.18
CA PHE A 790 -0.61 34.13 -20.62
C PHE A 790 -1.31 32.85 -20.19
N LEU A 791 -2.60 32.97 -19.83
CA LEU A 791 -3.48 31.84 -19.53
C LEU A 791 -4.62 31.84 -20.56
N LEU A 792 -4.71 30.78 -21.34
CA LEU A 792 -5.74 30.55 -22.35
C LEU A 792 -6.71 29.46 -21.87
N ASP A 793 -7.97 29.83 -21.66
CA ASP A 793 -9.08 28.89 -21.50
C ASP A 793 -9.63 28.55 -22.90
N ASP A 794 -9.36 27.33 -23.38
CA ASP A 794 -9.86 26.80 -24.65
C ASP A 794 -11.31 26.30 -24.53
N GLY A 795 -12.19 27.17 -24.02
CA GLY A 795 -13.61 26.89 -23.88
C GLY A 795 -13.92 25.70 -22.96
N GLY A 796 -13.17 25.53 -21.88
CA GLY A 796 -13.33 24.44 -20.92
C GLY A 796 -12.75 23.09 -21.34
N ARG A 797 -12.06 22.99 -22.48
CA ARG A 797 -11.33 21.76 -22.90
C ARG A 797 -9.99 21.62 -22.19
N THR A 798 -9.17 22.66 -22.23
CA THR A 798 -7.84 22.67 -21.61
C THR A 798 -7.47 24.10 -21.25
N ILE A 799 -6.82 24.26 -20.10
CA ILE A 799 -6.22 25.52 -19.68
C ILE A 799 -4.75 25.50 -20.09
N TRP A 800 -4.38 26.35 -21.04
CA TRP A 800 -3.01 26.49 -21.50
C TRP A 800 -2.34 27.66 -20.79
N VAL A 801 -1.13 27.46 -20.30
CA VAL A 801 -0.30 28.52 -19.72
C VAL A 801 0.91 28.69 -20.62
N TRP A 802 0.97 29.81 -21.34
CA TRP A 802 2.08 30.14 -22.23
C TRP A 802 3.03 31.09 -21.51
N GLN A 803 4.31 30.74 -21.48
CA GLN A 803 5.35 31.48 -20.78
C GLN A 803 6.28 32.14 -21.80
N GLY A 804 6.22 33.48 -21.88
CA GLY A 804 7.11 34.27 -22.73
C GLY A 804 8.58 34.17 -22.28
N SER A 805 9.50 34.22 -23.23
CA SER A 805 10.95 34.15 -23.01
C SER A 805 11.50 35.31 -22.17
N GLY A 806 10.83 36.47 -22.21
CA GLY A 806 11.12 37.67 -21.43
C GLY A 806 10.35 37.81 -20.11
N SER A 807 9.48 36.84 -19.76
CA SER A 807 8.65 36.90 -18.55
C SER A 807 9.44 36.98 -17.25
N SER A 808 8.89 37.70 -16.27
CA SER A 808 9.55 37.98 -15.01
C SER A 808 9.64 36.74 -14.10
N ALA A 809 10.60 36.71 -13.18
CA ALA A 809 10.68 35.62 -12.19
C ALA A 809 9.42 35.55 -11.29
N ALA A 810 8.78 36.69 -11.02
CA ALA A 810 7.57 36.73 -10.22
C ALA A 810 6.37 36.13 -10.97
N GLU A 811 6.24 36.39 -12.27
CA GLU A 811 5.20 35.80 -13.13
C GLU A 811 5.38 34.28 -13.26
N ARG A 812 6.61 33.86 -13.58
CA ARG A 812 7.00 32.44 -13.72
C ARG A 812 6.83 31.64 -12.42
N LYS A 813 6.91 32.28 -11.26
CA LYS A 813 6.68 31.63 -9.96
C LYS A 813 5.20 31.55 -9.57
N ASN A 814 4.37 32.48 -10.03
CA ASN A 814 2.98 32.63 -9.55
C ASN A 814 1.91 32.14 -10.52
N TRP A 815 2.23 31.85 -11.78
CA TRP A 815 1.25 31.38 -12.77
C TRP A 815 0.43 30.17 -12.29
N PHE A 816 1.05 29.24 -11.54
CA PHE A 816 0.34 28.04 -11.05
C PHE A 816 -0.72 28.39 -10.01
N LYS A 817 -0.43 29.33 -9.10
CA LYS A 817 -1.40 29.81 -8.11
C LYS A 817 -2.55 30.55 -8.80
N VAL A 818 -2.23 31.33 -9.82
CA VAL A 818 -3.21 32.07 -10.62
C VAL A 818 -4.12 31.11 -11.40
N ALA A 819 -3.55 30.08 -12.04
CA ALA A 819 -4.31 29.04 -12.72
C ALA A 819 -5.25 28.29 -11.75
N GLN A 820 -4.77 27.91 -10.56
CA GLN A 820 -5.60 27.29 -9.54
C GLN A 820 -6.73 28.21 -9.03
N ALA A 821 -6.42 29.50 -8.81
CA ALA A 821 -7.42 30.48 -8.39
C ALA A 821 -8.49 30.67 -9.47
N TYR A 822 -8.08 30.72 -10.74
CA TYR A 822 -8.99 30.79 -11.88
C TYR A 822 -9.92 29.56 -11.97
N MET A 823 -9.39 28.35 -11.78
CA MET A 823 -10.21 27.14 -11.75
C MET A 823 -11.24 27.16 -10.59
N ARG A 824 -10.84 27.60 -9.38
CA ARG A 824 -11.76 27.76 -8.24
C ARG A 824 -12.85 28.80 -8.51
N HIS A 825 -12.49 29.87 -9.22
CA HIS A 825 -13.43 30.90 -9.62
C HIS A 825 -14.46 30.38 -10.62
N LEU A 826 -14.04 29.58 -11.62
CA LEU A 826 -14.95 28.91 -12.56
C LEU A 826 -15.95 27.99 -11.85
N GLN A 827 -15.56 27.33 -10.77
CA GLN A 827 -16.46 26.50 -9.95
C GLN A 827 -17.53 27.33 -9.25
N THR A 828 -17.16 28.50 -8.73
CA THR A 828 -18.03 29.30 -7.86
C THR A 828 -19.00 30.18 -8.66
N GLU A 829 -18.54 30.80 -9.75
CA GLU A 829 -19.33 31.80 -10.47
C GLU A 829 -20.04 31.25 -11.73
N SER A 830 -19.44 30.29 -12.43
CA SER A 830 -19.99 29.78 -13.70
C SER A 830 -20.89 28.55 -13.53
N GLY A 831 -21.10 28.07 -12.29
CA GLY A 831 -21.86 26.85 -12.01
C GLY A 831 -21.25 25.57 -12.59
N ARG A 832 -19.98 25.62 -13.04
CA ARG A 832 -19.26 24.46 -13.56
C ARG A 832 -18.68 23.66 -12.39
N GLU A 833 -19.50 22.80 -11.77
CA GLU A 833 -19.09 21.95 -10.63
C GLU A 833 -17.84 21.09 -10.94
N GLU A 834 -17.59 20.77 -12.22
CA GLU A 834 -16.47 19.94 -12.69
C GLU A 834 -15.21 20.72 -13.10
N ALA A 835 -15.15 22.05 -12.91
CA ALA A 835 -14.01 22.86 -13.40
C ALA A 835 -12.64 22.55 -12.76
N TYR A 836 -12.58 21.76 -11.68
CA TYR A 836 -11.30 21.27 -11.12
C TYR A 836 -10.67 20.14 -11.94
N LEU A 837 -11.48 19.47 -12.77
CA LEU A 837 -11.06 18.35 -13.61
C LEU A 837 -10.41 18.81 -14.91
N THR A 838 -10.54 20.10 -15.27
CA THR A 838 -9.98 20.63 -16.52
C THR A 838 -8.47 20.41 -16.60
N PRO A 839 -7.96 19.77 -17.67
CA PRO A 839 -6.53 19.61 -17.91
C PRO A 839 -5.79 20.95 -17.93
N VAL A 840 -4.56 20.95 -17.43
CA VAL A 840 -3.67 22.13 -17.42
C VAL A 840 -2.37 21.78 -18.13
N ALA A 841 -2.03 22.56 -19.14
CA ALA A 841 -0.80 22.41 -19.92
C ALA A 841 0.05 23.68 -19.86
N LYS A 842 1.36 23.53 -19.64
CA LYS A 842 2.33 24.64 -19.62
C LYS A 842 3.23 24.56 -20.86
N VAL A 843 3.31 25.65 -21.61
CA VAL A 843 4.08 25.81 -22.85
C VAL A 843 5.06 26.98 -22.68
N VAL A 844 6.28 26.84 -23.23
CA VAL A 844 7.28 27.91 -23.27
C VAL A 844 7.40 28.44 -24.69
N GLU A 845 7.63 29.74 -24.86
CA GLU A 845 7.87 30.37 -26.16
C GLU A 845 8.99 29.67 -26.94
N GLY A 846 8.72 29.28 -28.19
CA GLY A 846 9.63 28.53 -29.05
C GLY A 846 9.59 27.00 -28.84
N GLY A 847 8.88 26.52 -27.83
CA GLY A 847 8.63 25.11 -27.54
C GLY A 847 7.17 24.70 -27.79
N GLU A 848 6.43 25.44 -28.61
CA GLU A 848 5.01 25.20 -28.85
C GLU A 848 4.75 23.85 -29.54
N SER A 849 3.95 22.98 -28.91
CA SER A 849 3.53 21.72 -29.51
C SER A 849 2.38 21.91 -30.50
N ARG A 850 2.15 20.89 -31.35
CA ARG A 850 1.04 20.89 -32.33
C ARG A 850 -0.33 20.98 -31.66
N ALA A 851 -0.43 20.56 -30.40
CA ALA A 851 -1.62 20.68 -29.59
C ALA A 851 -1.92 22.15 -29.25
N PHE A 852 -0.91 22.88 -28.74
CA PHE A 852 -1.05 24.31 -28.47
C PHE A 852 -1.37 25.11 -29.74
N ALA A 853 -0.72 24.80 -30.86
CA ALA A 853 -1.03 25.43 -32.15
C ALA A 853 -2.50 25.21 -32.59
N ARG A 854 -3.07 24.02 -32.35
CA ARG A 854 -4.50 23.74 -32.60
C ARG A 854 -5.40 24.53 -31.64
N ALA A 855 -5.01 24.64 -30.37
CA ALA A 855 -5.74 25.42 -29.37
C ALA A 855 -5.79 26.91 -29.73
N LEU A 856 -4.79 27.45 -30.44
CA LEU A 856 -4.82 28.82 -30.99
C LEU A 856 -5.68 28.91 -32.27
N ALA A 857 -5.43 28.03 -33.25
CA ALA A 857 -5.97 28.15 -34.61
C ALA A 857 -7.51 28.01 -34.72
N GLY A 858 -8.16 27.33 -33.77
CA GLY A 858 -9.63 27.19 -33.73
C GLY A 858 -10.16 26.12 -34.67
#